data_AF-A0A2T3WAY0-F1
#
_entry.id   AF-A0A2T3WAY0-F1
#
_cell.length_a   1.000
_cell.length_b   1.000
_cell.length_c   1.000
_cell.angle_alpha   90.00
_cell.angle_beta   90.00
_cell.angle_gamma   90.00
#
_symmetry.space_group_name_H-M   'P 1'
#
loop_
_entity.id
_entity.type
_entity.pdbx_description
1 polymer ?
#
loop_
_entity_poly.entity_id
_entity_poly.type
_entity_poly.pdbx_seq_one_letter_code
_entity_poly.pdbx_strand_id
1 'polypeptide(L)'
;MRLTLITDPAAEAALEDTRVRTREYANALLVLARGRPGERAGTLGRSLDLGEALPHCTRRAVADEVERARHWARGGLKTDSFWLDARSVRVHTAAAQVSVWTLRGRLTLDARLGNYQRHLLNTGVVRGGRITRARSGEWYVRVQLAPRAAPTSVDALERQGLFSEVIRRLRGPRLGARQQGQLALALLDTGQTDEAELLLLTALGGEAPDARIHLGLSLLAGSRRDPQARLLHAGRGLQAAPDDFTGWWLRCSQARALVELGRAPEAQPIMDAVLRDLPASELRSRARALYFAQGVCAALDDFAGQDRYGREALRLFDLLGLGGEGLSLRLDLAYRLYFQGRADESFAMIGEVLDMTARLDDPRAGVAHLICAELHLLSEEFGPALAHLDQVHAAQGRHAGDRLDVPARAFAAECLWRLGRLGRPDFERRIEALQPAQDFDHVVKAFYTGLLAFEAGQRGAARAAFEQVTGGVALLDGFRLRSYAFLAFERWAAGEALEAASAELRRALNHVGGELALAVDAGRLAPLYAACAERGIGGRPVQRLAQRLRPLLSVRTLGGFAASVNGQPVHIRLSKARELLAYLLLHGPASRETLITALWNGEARPELGSYFKQALHALRQALRPFVPATAEPVAHLGGLYHLSERFALQSDALALRGAPAQDAGQLRELLQRYAGPFLPEVDTDWAAQMRSELDAQAQALAMALGRSLEDGNPLAAARAYLQAATLNPLFELAWDAAAQAYERAGAPHLAQHVRTQQALALQQELGLWPAEVN
;
A
#
# COMPACT_ATOMS: atom_id res chain seq x y z
N MET A 1 -11.49 -34.32 26.74
CA MET A 1 -11.13 -34.87 25.41
C MET A 1 -9.66 -34.61 25.12
N ARG A 2 -8.87 -35.60 24.63
CA ARG A 2 -7.44 -35.46 24.29
C ARG A 2 -7.27 -35.15 22.80
N LEU A 3 -6.45 -34.16 22.44
CA LEU A 3 -6.06 -33.82 21.06
C LEU A 3 -4.53 -33.86 20.97
N THR A 4 -3.97 -34.66 20.07
CA THR A 4 -2.51 -34.71 19.85
C THR A 4 -2.11 -33.54 18.96
N LEU A 5 -1.13 -32.76 19.42
CA LEU A 5 -0.62 -31.58 18.72
C LEU A 5 0.53 -32.01 17.81
N ILE A 6 0.55 -31.48 16.60
CA ILE A 6 1.65 -31.61 15.65
C ILE A 6 2.52 -30.38 15.83
N THR A 7 3.78 -30.58 16.22
CA THR A 7 4.71 -29.51 16.59
C THR A 7 5.95 -29.54 15.73
N ASP A 8 6.42 -28.36 15.31
CA ASP A 8 7.76 -28.16 14.79
C ASP A 8 8.74 -27.84 15.95
N PRO A 9 10.07 -27.78 15.71
CA PRO A 9 11.03 -27.49 16.77
C PRO A 9 10.83 -26.13 17.48
N ALA A 10 10.34 -25.12 16.76
CA ALA A 10 10.09 -23.79 17.35
C ALA A 10 8.88 -23.80 18.29
N ALA A 11 7.81 -24.48 17.88
CA ALA A 11 6.63 -24.75 18.68
C ALA A 11 6.96 -25.59 19.92
N GLU A 12 7.77 -26.63 19.79
CA GLU A 12 8.22 -27.45 20.93
C GLU A 12 8.98 -26.61 21.96
N ALA A 13 9.90 -25.75 21.50
CA ALA A 13 10.63 -24.84 22.38
C ALA A 13 9.67 -23.88 23.11
N ALA A 14 8.71 -23.27 22.39
CA ALA A 14 7.74 -22.36 22.99
C ALA A 14 6.85 -23.04 24.05
N LEU A 15 6.40 -24.27 23.78
CA LEU A 15 5.60 -25.07 24.72
C LEU A 15 6.42 -25.49 25.95
N GLU A 16 7.67 -25.88 25.75
CA GLU A 16 8.57 -26.30 26.82
C GLU A 16 8.94 -25.14 27.74
N ASP A 17 9.32 -23.97 27.17
CA ASP A 17 9.59 -22.74 27.92
C ASP A 17 8.40 -22.38 28.82
N THR A 18 7.19 -22.42 28.24
CA THR A 18 5.93 -22.12 28.95
C THR A 18 5.65 -23.13 30.06
N ARG A 19 5.90 -24.42 29.80
CA ARG A 19 5.72 -25.50 30.78
C ARG A 19 6.65 -25.34 31.97
N VAL A 20 7.94 -25.10 31.72
CA VAL A 20 8.96 -24.91 32.75
C VAL A 20 8.59 -23.72 33.63
N ARG A 21 8.29 -22.56 33.03
CA ARG A 21 7.93 -21.36 33.80
C ARG A 21 6.64 -21.52 34.58
N THR A 22 5.63 -22.18 34.00
CA THR A 22 4.37 -22.47 34.68
C THR A 22 4.59 -23.39 35.88
N ARG A 23 5.47 -24.39 35.77
CA ARG A 23 5.84 -25.27 36.88
C ARG A 23 6.49 -24.50 38.03
N GLU A 24 7.45 -23.63 37.73
CA GLU A 24 8.12 -22.80 38.74
C GLU A 24 7.11 -21.94 39.49
N TYR A 25 6.26 -21.22 38.74
CA TYR A 25 5.19 -20.39 39.29
C TYR A 25 4.20 -21.20 40.14
N ALA A 26 3.73 -22.35 39.64
CA ALA A 26 2.77 -23.20 40.33
C ALA A 26 3.31 -23.74 41.66
N ASN A 27 4.57 -24.18 41.69
CA ASN A 27 5.20 -24.70 42.91
C ASN A 27 5.44 -23.60 43.93
N ALA A 28 5.93 -22.43 43.51
CA ALA A 28 6.08 -21.27 44.39
C ALA A 28 4.73 -20.84 44.98
N LEU A 29 3.70 -20.78 44.14
CA LEU A 29 2.34 -20.41 44.56
C LEU A 29 1.73 -21.45 45.52
N LEU A 30 1.99 -22.75 45.29
CA LEU A 30 1.50 -23.82 46.18
C LEU A 30 2.14 -23.75 47.57
N VAL A 31 3.44 -23.48 47.65
CA VAL A 31 4.14 -23.27 48.93
C VAL A 31 3.52 -22.07 49.67
N LEU A 32 3.33 -20.95 48.97
CA LEU A 32 2.75 -19.74 49.55
C LEU A 32 1.30 -19.95 50.01
N ALA A 33 0.48 -20.62 49.21
CA ALA A 33 -0.93 -20.93 49.53
C ALA A 33 -1.06 -21.87 50.74
N ARG A 34 -0.15 -22.84 50.90
CA ARG A 34 -0.11 -23.72 52.08
C ARG A 34 0.30 -22.97 53.36
N GLY A 35 1.22 -22.00 53.23
CA GLY A 35 1.62 -21.15 54.36
C GLY A 35 0.56 -20.13 54.78
N ARG A 36 -0.44 -19.88 53.93
CA ARG A 36 -1.48 -18.86 54.15
C ARG A 36 -2.89 -19.38 53.80
N PRO A 37 -3.42 -20.33 54.57
CA PRO A 37 -4.71 -20.98 54.26
C PRO A 37 -5.91 -20.01 54.27
N GLY A 38 -5.81 -18.83 54.87
CA GLY A 38 -6.88 -17.82 54.83
C GLY A 38 -6.99 -17.08 53.49
N GLU A 39 -5.95 -17.11 52.65
CA GLU A 39 -5.88 -16.35 51.41
C GLU A 39 -6.11 -17.26 50.18
N ARG A 40 -6.77 -16.72 49.14
CA ARG A 40 -6.95 -17.43 47.86
C ARG A 40 -5.65 -17.40 47.04
N ALA A 41 -5.30 -18.52 46.42
CA ALA A 41 -4.13 -18.64 45.55
C ALA A 41 -4.11 -17.58 44.42
N GLY A 42 -5.27 -17.20 43.90
CA GLY A 42 -5.36 -16.14 42.88
C GLY A 42 -4.92 -14.75 43.38
N THR A 43 -5.08 -14.47 44.68
CA THR A 43 -4.60 -13.23 45.32
C THR A 43 -3.10 -13.32 45.58
N LEU A 44 -2.66 -14.42 46.18
CA LEU A 44 -1.26 -14.70 46.49
C LEU A 44 -0.37 -14.72 45.23
N GLY A 45 -0.90 -15.23 44.12
CA GLY A 45 -0.17 -15.32 42.85
C GLY A 45 0.17 -13.97 42.22
N ARG A 46 -0.42 -12.86 42.68
CA ARG A 46 -0.09 -11.50 42.24
C ARG A 46 1.18 -10.95 42.86
N SER A 47 1.62 -11.48 44.01
CA SER A 47 2.84 -11.06 44.68
C SER A 47 4.08 -11.87 44.24
N LEU A 48 3.94 -12.72 43.22
CA LEU A 48 5.03 -13.54 42.70
C LEU A 48 5.50 -12.99 41.34
N ASP A 49 6.72 -12.46 41.30
CA ASP A 49 7.35 -11.93 40.09
C ASP A 49 7.45 -12.98 38.97
N LEU A 50 7.57 -14.26 39.36
CA LEU A 50 7.58 -15.40 38.43
C LEU A 50 6.37 -15.44 37.48
N GLY A 51 5.24 -14.86 37.91
CA GLY A 51 3.99 -14.83 37.16
C GLY A 51 3.91 -13.75 36.09
N GLU A 52 4.72 -12.70 36.13
CA GLU A 52 4.58 -11.56 35.19
C GLU A 52 4.76 -11.95 33.74
N ALA A 53 5.72 -12.85 33.47
CA ALA A 53 5.97 -13.38 32.14
C ALA A 53 4.84 -14.30 31.63
N LEU A 54 4.02 -14.88 32.51
CA LEU A 54 2.96 -15.80 32.13
C LEU A 54 1.70 -15.04 31.68
N PRO A 55 1.04 -15.49 30.60
CA PRO A 55 -0.26 -14.96 30.20
C PRO A 55 -1.22 -14.94 31.40
N HIS A 56 -1.93 -13.82 31.61
CA HIS A 56 -2.82 -13.62 32.76
C HIS A 56 -3.83 -14.78 32.93
N CYS A 57 -4.34 -15.30 31.82
CA CYS A 57 -5.26 -16.42 31.77
C CYS A 57 -4.61 -17.77 32.18
N THR A 58 -3.33 -17.97 31.87
CA THR A 58 -2.54 -19.12 32.36
C THR A 58 -2.30 -19.01 33.87
N ARG A 59 -1.91 -17.83 34.37
CA ARG A 59 -1.76 -17.59 35.82
C ARG A 59 -3.02 -17.94 36.60
N ARG A 60 -4.19 -17.50 36.10
CA ARG A 60 -5.47 -17.80 36.74
C ARG A 60 -5.77 -19.29 36.75
N ALA A 61 -5.57 -20.00 35.63
CA ALA A 61 -5.77 -21.44 35.56
C ALA A 61 -4.85 -22.21 36.53
N VAL A 62 -3.60 -21.75 36.68
CA VAL A 62 -2.64 -22.31 37.65
C VAL A 62 -3.08 -22.04 39.09
N ALA A 63 -3.55 -20.83 39.39
CA ALA A 63 -4.05 -20.49 40.71
C ALA A 63 -5.26 -21.35 41.11
N ASP A 64 -6.20 -21.58 40.19
CA ASP A 64 -7.35 -22.46 40.41
C ASP A 64 -6.92 -23.92 40.69
N GLU A 65 -5.85 -24.39 40.03
CA GLU A 65 -5.28 -25.72 40.30
C GLU A 65 -4.56 -25.78 41.65
N VAL A 66 -3.76 -24.77 41.97
CA VAL A 66 -3.07 -24.67 43.25
C VAL A 66 -4.08 -24.65 44.40
N GLU A 67 -5.19 -23.92 44.25
CA GLU A 67 -6.25 -23.88 45.24
C GLU A 67 -6.83 -25.28 45.51
N ARG A 68 -7.01 -26.10 44.47
CA ARG A 68 -7.45 -27.50 44.61
C ARG A 68 -6.38 -28.38 45.26
N ALA A 69 -5.12 -28.19 44.91
CA ALA A 69 -4.01 -29.02 45.34
C ALA A 69 -3.49 -28.70 46.76
N ARG A 70 -3.75 -27.49 47.28
CA ARG A 70 -3.22 -27.04 48.58
C ARG A 70 -3.64 -27.94 49.75
N HIS A 71 -4.81 -28.58 49.65
CA HIS A 71 -5.37 -29.48 50.66
C HIS A 71 -4.80 -30.90 50.61
N TRP A 72 -3.96 -31.24 49.62
CA TRP A 72 -3.38 -32.58 49.53
C TRP A 72 -2.22 -32.73 50.51
N ALA A 73 -2.28 -33.79 51.33
CA ALA A 73 -1.39 -34.02 52.47
C ALA A 73 0.10 -34.17 52.10
N ARG A 74 0.43 -34.64 50.90
CA ARG A 74 1.82 -34.74 50.40
C ARG A 74 1.89 -34.60 48.87
N GLY A 75 2.91 -33.89 48.39
CA GLY A 75 3.25 -33.74 46.97
C GLY A 75 3.21 -32.29 46.46
N GLY A 76 4.15 -31.97 45.56
CA GLY A 76 4.07 -30.80 44.68
C GLY A 76 3.24 -31.10 43.43
N LEU A 77 2.90 -30.07 42.66
CA LEU A 77 2.20 -30.26 41.38
C LEU A 77 3.15 -30.94 40.38
N LYS A 78 2.95 -32.25 40.14
CA LYS A 78 3.68 -33.01 39.12
C LYS A 78 3.31 -32.44 37.75
N THR A 79 4.26 -31.81 37.08
CA THR A 79 4.01 -30.83 36.00
C THR A 79 4.74 -31.20 34.72
N ASP A 80 4.49 -32.40 34.21
CA ASP A 80 4.63 -32.67 32.76
C ASP A 80 3.57 -31.91 31.95
N SER A 81 2.75 -31.10 32.63
CA SER A 81 1.65 -30.35 32.10
C SER A 81 1.54 -28.94 32.65
N PHE A 82 0.89 -28.06 31.88
CA PHE A 82 0.39 -26.76 32.34
C PHE A 82 -1.08 -26.56 31.99
N TRP A 83 -1.77 -25.73 32.76
CA TRP A 83 -3.22 -25.53 32.70
C TRP A 83 -3.57 -24.26 31.95
N LEU A 84 -4.66 -24.34 31.20
CA LEU A 84 -5.19 -23.30 30.35
C LEU A 84 -6.67 -23.09 30.67
N ASP A 85 -7.11 -21.85 30.80
CA ASP A 85 -8.54 -21.53 30.87
C ASP A 85 -9.14 -21.47 29.45
N ALA A 86 -10.46 -21.27 29.35
CA ALA A 86 -11.18 -21.15 28.07
C ALA A 86 -10.64 -20.03 27.15
N ARG A 87 -9.92 -19.04 27.68
CA ARG A 87 -9.34 -17.93 26.90
C ARG A 87 -7.93 -18.27 26.40
N SER A 88 -7.29 -19.25 27.02
CA SER A 88 -5.90 -19.64 26.75
C SER A 88 -5.78 -20.80 25.77
N VAL A 89 -6.87 -21.50 25.47
CA VAL A 89 -6.94 -22.58 24.49
C VAL A 89 -8.15 -22.41 23.59
N ARG A 90 -7.93 -22.44 22.28
CA ARG A 90 -8.97 -22.41 21.26
C ARG A 90 -8.77 -23.60 20.34
N VAL A 91 -9.86 -24.32 20.05
CA VAL A 91 -9.85 -25.41 19.07
C VAL A 91 -10.60 -24.95 17.83
N HIS A 92 -9.94 -24.96 16.69
CA HIS A 92 -10.51 -24.65 15.38
C HIS A 92 -10.87 -25.95 14.69
N THR A 93 -12.10 -26.44 14.92
CA THR A 93 -12.54 -27.77 14.47
C THR A 93 -12.42 -27.96 12.96
N ALA A 94 -12.70 -26.93 12.16
CA ALA A 94 -12.67 -27.00 10.70
C ALA A 94 -11.25 -27.17 10.14
N ALA A 95 -10.30 -26.37 10.63
CA ALA A 95 -8.89 -26.43 10.23
C ALA A 95 -8.10 -27.54 10.93
N ALA A 96 -8.74 -28.27 11.84
CA ALA A 96 -8.09 -29.21 12.73
C ALA A 96 -6.91 -28.62 13.52
N GLN A 97 -7.05 -27.38 13.99
CA GLN A 97 -5.99 -26.64 14.69
C GLN A 97 -6.32 -26.32 16.14
N VAL A 98 -5.30 -26.12 16.95
CA VAL A 98 -5.39 -25.68 18.35
C VAL A 98 -4.49 -24.47 18.55
N SER A 99 -5.09 -23.32 18.90
CA SER A 99 -4.33 -22.14 19.32
C SER A 99 -4.19 -22.10 20.84
N VAL A 100 -2.98 -21.92 21.34
CA VAL A 100 -2.65 -21.86 22.76
C VAL A 100 -1.76 -20.65 23.07
N TRP A 101 -1.95 -20.03 24.22
CA TRP A 101 -1.07 -18.96 24.68
C TRP A 101 0.20 -19.53 25.32
N THR A 102 1.35 -19.01 24.90
CA THR A 102 2.69 -19.35 25.38
C THR A 102 3.43 -18.10 25.84
N LEU A 103 4.63 -18.26 26.41
CA LEU A 103 5.54 -17.14 26.70
C LEU A 103 5.95 -16.36 25.44
N ARG A 104 5.94 -17.01 24.28
CA ARG A 104 6.30 -16.41 22.98
C ARG A 104 5.07 -15.87 22.21
N GLY A 105 3.94 -15.72 22.90
CA GLY A 105 2.69 -15.27 22.30
C GLY A 105 1.74 -16.42 21.95
N ARG A 106 0.81 -16.17 21.02
CA ARG A 106 -0.21 -17.15 20.64
C ARG A 106 0.34 -18.10 19.57
N LEU A 107 0.42 -19.37 19.91
CA LEU A 107 0.90 -20.44 19.03
C LEU A 107 -0.30 -21.21 18.47
N THR A 108 -0.42 -21.34 17.15
CA THR A 108 -1.45 -22.18 16.50
C THR A 108 -0.80 -23.42 15.93
N LEU A 109 -1.29 -24.59 16.33
CA LEU A 109 -0.72 -25.89 16.02
C LEU A 109 -1.76 -26.76 15.33
N ASP A 110 -1.35 -27.52 14.33
CA ASP A 110 -2.20 -28.59 13.79
C ASP A 110 -2.43 -29.66 14.86
N ALA A 111 -3.60 -30.29 14.81
CA ALA A 111 -4.00 -31.30 15.77
C ALA A 111 -4.68 -32.48 15.08
N ARG A 112 -4.37 -33.68 15.55
CA ARG A 112 -5.04 -34.90 15.08
C ARG A 112 -6.46 -34.95 15.66
N LEU A 113 -7.45 -34.78 14.79
CA LEU A 113 -8.87 -34.70 15.12
C LEU A 113 -9.70 -35.74 14.33
N GLY A 114 -10.12 -36.81 15.01
CA GLY A 114 -11.05 -37.80 14.49
C GLY A 114 -12.51 -37.32 14.50
N ASN A 115 -13.37 -38.01 13.75
CA ASN A 115 -14.78 -37.61 13.54
C ASN A 115 -15.56 -37.43 14.85
N TYR A 116 -15.36 -38.33 15.82
CA TYR A 116 -16.02 -38.22 17.13
C TYR A 116 -15.55 -36.99 17.93
N GLN A 117 -14.26 -36.65 17.88
CA GLN A 117 -13.75 -35.44 18.54
C GLN A 117 -14.29 -34.17 17.87
N ARG A 118 -14.40 -34.15 16.53
CA ARG A 118 -15.03 -33.06 15.79
C ARG A 118 -16.49 -32.89 16.22
N HIS A 119 -17.24 -33.98 16.32
CA HIS A 119 -18.62 -33.96 16.81
C HIS A 119 -18.70 -33.35 18.23
N LEU A 120 -17.90 -33.84 19.18
CA LEU A 120 -17.89 -33.33 20.56
C LEU A 120 -17.48 -31.85 20.65
N LEU A 121 -16.56 -31.38 19.80
CA LEU A 121 -16.19 -29.97 19.73
C LEU A 121 -17.29 -29.09 19.16
N ASN A 122 -18.06 -29.63 18.20
CA ASN A 122 -19.17 -28.89 17.60
C ASN A 122 -20.36 -28.79 18.56
N THR A 123 -20.58 -29.80 19.40
CA THR A 123 -21.68 -29.84 20.38
C THR A 123 -21.29 -29.35 21.78
N GLY A 124 -20.00 -29.08 22.02
CA GLY A 124 -19.46 -28.68 23.33
C GLY A 124 -18.82 -27.29 23.32
N VAL A 125 -18.64 -26.72 24.52
CA VAL A 125 -17.86 -25.48 24.73
C VAL A 125 -16.57 -25.84 25.47
N VAL A 126 -15.43 -25.43 24.93
CA VAL A 126 -14.13 -25.59 25.59
C VAL A 126 -14.07 -24.66 26.80
N ARG A 127 -14.00 -25.23 28.00
CA ARG A 127 -13.88 -24.49 29.28
C ARG A 127 -12.44 -24.23 29.71
N GLY A 128 -11.51 -24.86 29.01
CA GLY A 128 -10.09 -24.82 29.29
C GLY A 128 -9.45 -26.11 28.85
N GLY A 129 -8.20 -26.30 29.24
CA GLY A 129 -7.49 -27.51 28.93
C GLY A 129 -6.21 -27.67 29.73
N ARG A 130 -5.55 -28.79 29.50
CA ARG A 130 -4.24 -29.08 30.05
C ARG A 130 -3.34 -29.56 28.95
N ILE A 131 -2.28 -28.80 28.65
CA ILE A 131 -1.23 -29.25 27.73
C ILE A 131 -0.30 -30.17 28.50
N THR A 132 0.07 -31.30 27.92
CA THR A 132 0.94 -32.30 28.55
C THR A 132 1.91 -32.85 27.51
N ARG A 133 3.18 -33.01 27.91
CA ARG A 133 4.17 -33.76 27.14
C ARG A 133 4.11 -35.23 27.54
N ALA A 134 3.83 -36.12 26.60
CA ALA A 134 3.82 -37.56 26.84
C ALA A 134 5.25 -38.08 27.06
N ARG A 135 5.39 -39.27 27.66
CA ARG A 135 6.69 -39.95 27.77
C ARG A 135 7.32 -40.27 26.41
N SER A 136 6.51 -40.40 25.36
CA SER A 136 6.97 -40.55 23.97
C SER A 136 7.53 -39.26 23.36
N GLY A 137 7.49 -38.14 24.09
CA GLY A 137 7.87 -36.83 23.58
C GLY A 137 6.71 -36.04 22.95
N GLU A 138 5.64 -36.70 22.52
CA GLU A 138 4.49 -36.06 21.87
C GLU A 138 3.74 -35.07 22.78
N TRP A 139 3.37 -33.93 22.23
CA TRP A 139 2.51 -32.95 22.89
C TRP A 139 1.03 -33.25 22.66
N TYR A 140 0.22 -33.12 23.70
CA TYR A 140 -1.24 -33.18 23.56
C TYR A 140 -1.93 -32.20 24.49
N VAL A 141 -3.11 -31.74 24.09
CA VAL A 141 -4.01 -30.96 24.95
C VAL A 141 -5.20 -31.80 25.37
N ARG A 142 -5.46 -31.88 26.67
CA ARG A 142 -6.73 -32.39 27.20
C ARG A 142 -7.68 -31.22 27.40
N VAL A 143 -8.57 -31.00 26.44
CA VAL A 143 -9.62 -29.96 26.54
C VAL A 143 -10.76 -30.45 27.42
N GLN A 144 -11.23 -29.55 28.29
CA GLN A 144 -12.43 -29.73 29.10
C GLN A 144 -13.61 -29.19 28.31
N LEU A 145 -14.58 -30.06 28.00
CA LEU A 145 -15.79 -29.68 27.30
C LEU A 145 -16.93 -29.62 28.32
N ALA A 146 -17.66 -28.51 28.31
CA ALA A 146 -19.00 -28.48 28.87
C ALA A 146 -20.00 -28.75 27.73
N PRO A 147 -21.12 -29.44 27.97
CA PRO A 147 -22.20 -29.49 26.99
C PRO A 147 -22.58 -28.05 26.65
N ARG A 148 -22.69 -27.75 25.35
CA ARG A 148 -23.21 -26.46 24.92
C ARG A 148 -24.68 -26.49 25.30
N ALA A 149 -25.05 -25.73 26.33
CA ALA A 149 -26.46 -25.50 26.61
C ALA A 149 -27.05 -24.94 25.30
N ALA A 150 -27.93 -25.71 24.67
CA ALA A 150 -28.59 -25.25 23.46
C ALA A 150 -29.26 -23.93 23.82
N PRO A 151 -29.02 -22.83 23.08
CA PRO A 151 -29.72 -21.58 23.33
C PRO A 151 -31.21 -21.89 23.25
N THR A 152 -31.90 -21.80 24.39
CA THR A 152 -33.29 -22.25 24.49
C THR A 152 -34.21 -21.21 23.87
N SER A 153 -33.87 -19.91 23.95
CA SER A 153 -34.65 -18.82 23.38
C SER A 153 -34.07 -18.26 22.07
N VAL A 154 -34.95 -17.69 21.26
CA VAL A 154 -34.58 -16.92 20.05
C VAL A 154 -33.70 -15.71 20.42
N ASP A 155 -33.98 -15.05 21.54
CA ASP A 155 -33.15 -13.94 22.05
C ASP A 155 -31.69 -14.34 22.28
N ALA A 156 -31.47 -15.54 22.85
CA ALA A 156 -30.11 -16.03 23.08
C ALA A 156 -29.40 -16.35 21.77
N LEU A 157 -30.12 -16.87 20.76
CA LEU A 157 -29.59 -17.08 19.42
C LEU A 157 -29.22 -15.76 18.73
N GLU A 158 -30.10 -14.76 18.80
CA GLU A 158 -29.88 -13.40 18.27
C GLU A 158 -28.65 -12.74 18.92
N ARG A 159 -28.55 -12.76 20.26
CA ARG A 159 -27.40 -12.18 20.98
C ARG A 159 -26.08 -12.89 20.69
N GLN A 160 -26.12 -14.20 20.46
CA GLN A 160 -24.96 -14.98 20.02
C GLN A 160 -24.69 -14.83 18.51
N GLY A 161 -25.60 -14.15 17.79
CA GLY A 161 -25.69 -14.02 16.34
C GLY A 161 -25.57 -15.32 15.59
N LEU A 162 -26.34 -16.31 16.04
CA LEU A 162 -26.62 -17.57 15.35
C LEU A 162 -27.84 -17.37 14.42
N PHE A 163 -27.72 -16.46 13.46
CA PHE A 163 -28.85 -15.96 12.68
C PHE A 163 -29.51 -17.01 11.77
N SER A 164 -28.76 -17.97 11.24
CA SER A 164 -29.36 -19.10 10.50
C SER A 164 -30.32 -19.93 11.37
N GLU A 165 -30.02 -20.08 12.66
CA GLU A 165 -30.91 -20.76 13.61
C GLU A 165 -32.11 -19.91 13.99
N VAL A 166 -31.95 -18.57 14.07
CA VAL A 166 -33.07 -17.64 14.25
C VAL A 166 -34.04 -17.78 13.07
N ILE A 167 -33.54 -17.74 11.83
CA ILE A 167 -34.35 -17.95 10.62
C ILE A 167 -35.06 -19.30 10.67
N ARG A 168 -34.32 -20.38 10.96
CA ARG A 168 -34.89 -21.73 11.03
C ARG A 168 -36.02 -21.84 12.04
N ARG A 169 -35.92 -21.17 13.19
CA ARG A 169 -36.94 -21.21 14.25
C ARG A 169 -38.13 -20.29 13.99
N LEU A 170 -37.92 -19.16 13.29
CA LEU A 170 -38.95 -18.17 13.04
C LEU A 170 -39.64 -18.31 11.67
N ARG A 171 -39.14 -19.18 10.78
CA ARG A 171 -39.86 -19.55 9.54
C ARG A 171 -41.10 -20.37 9.87
N GLY A 172 -42.25 -19.71 9.99
CA GLY A 172 -43.56 -20.31 10.28
C GLY A 172 -44.70 -19.26 10.32
N PRO A 173 -45.98 -19.68 10.46
CA PRO A 173 -47.10 -18.76 10.33
C PRO A 173 -47.35 -17.91 11.59
N ARG A 174 -47.71 -16.63 11.36
CA ARG A 174 -48.02 -15.54 12.32
C ARG A 174 -46.97 -15.28 13.40
N LEU A 175 -46.00 -14.44 13.07
CA LEU A 175 -45.01 -13.87 13.99
C LEU A 175 -45.53 -12.58 14.64
N GLY A 176 -45.24 -12.38 15.92
CA GLY A 176 -45.43 -11.07 16.57
C GLY A 176 -44.39 -10.04 16.11
N ALA A 177 -44.63 -8.74 16.35
CA ALA A 177 -43.77 -7.64 15.90
C ALA A 177 -42.29 -7.82 16.28
N ARG A 178 -42.01 -8.27 17.52
CA ARG A 178 -40.66 -8.58 17.98
C ARG A 178 -40.00 -9.70 17.17
N GLN A 179 -40.71 -10.79 16.91
CA GLN A 179 -40.20 -11.92 16.14
C GLN A 179 -40.01 -11.55 14.66
N GLN A 180 -40.89 -10.71 14.10
CA GLN A 180 -40.70 -10.16 12.76
C GLN A 180 -39.40 -9.33 12.69
N GLY A 181 -39.14 -8.47 13.67
CA GLY A 181 -37.88 -7.74 13.79
C GLY A 181 -36.65 -8.66 13.91
N GLN A 182 -36.73 -9.70 14.74
CA GLN A 182 -35.64 -10.69 14.89
C GLN A 182 -35.37 -11.47 13.60
N LEU A 183 -36.44 -11.91 12.91
CA LEU A 183 -36.32 -12.59 11.62
C LEU A 183 -35.72 -11.64 10.57
N ALA A 184 -36.18 -10.40 10.49
CA ALA A 184 -35.65 -9.41 9.56
C ALA A 184 -34.16 -9.14 9.77
N LEU A 185 -33.71 -8.93 11.02
CA LEU A 185 -32.29 -8.73 11.33
C LEU A 185 -31.46 -9.97 10.97
N ALA A 186 -31.98 -11.17 11.20
CA ALA A 186 -31.31 -12.41 10.83
C ALA A 186 -31.22 -12.59 9.29
N LEU A 187 -32.26 -12.21 8.56
CA LEU A 187 -32.25 -12.19 7.09
C LEU A 187 -31.22 -11.19 6.54
N LEU A 188 -31.13 -9.98 7.11
CA LEU A 188 -30.09 -9.01 6.74
C LEU A 188 -28.67 -9.54 6.97
N ASP A 189 -28.40 -10.13 8.14
CA ASP A 189 -27.05 -10.63 8.48
C ASP A 189 -26.66 -11.84 7.60
N THR A 190 -27.65 -12.60 7.10
CA THR A 190 -27.43 -13.72 6.16
C THR A 190 -27.51 -13.33 4.68
N GLY A 191 -27.60 -12.04 4.36
CA GLY A 191 -27.61 -11.52 2.99
C GLY A 191 -28.95 -11.65 2.23
N GLN A 192 -30.03 -12.05 2.90
CA GLN A 192 -31.39 -12.12 2.32
C GLN A 192 -32.07 -10.73 2.43
N THR A 193 -31.45 -9.72 1.82
CA THR A 193 -31.80 -8.30 2.00
C THR A 193 -33.22 -7.97 1.53
N ASP A 194 -33.65 -8.48 0.37
CA ASP A 194 -34.97 -8.18 -0.19
C ASP A 194 -36.12 -8.75 0.67
N GLU A 195 -35.97 -9.99 1.14
CA GLU A 195 -36.92 -10.63 2.06
C GLU A 195 -36.99 -9.87 3.39
N ALA A 196 -35.82 -9.45 3.90
CA ALA A 196 -35.75 -8.67 5.12
C ALA A 196 -36.45 -7.31 4.98
N GLU A 197 -36.21 -6.60 3.87
CA GLU A 197 -36.83 -5.30 3.63
C GLU A 197 -38.35 -5.39 3.52
N LEU A 198 -38.87 -6.34 2.75
CA LEU A 198 -40.31 -6.54 2.62
C LEU A 198 -40.96 -6.81 3.99
N LEU A 199 -40.30 -7.64 4.81
CA LEU A 199 -40.75 -7.94 6.17
C LEU A 199 -40.71 -6.70 7.07
N LEU A 200 -39.66 -5.90 7.00
CA LEU A 200 -39.52 -4.66 7.77
C LEU A 200 -40.58 -3.63 7.40
N LEU A 201 -40.81 -3.42 6.10
CA LEU A 201 -41.82 -2.47 5.60
C LEU A 201 -43.24 -2.91 5.97
N THR A 202 -43.53 -4.22 5.88
CA THR A 202 -44.82 -4.77 6.30
C THR A 202 -45.04 -4.59 7.80
N ALA A 203 -44.03 -4.92 8.61
CA ALA A 203 -44.12 -4.84 10.07
C ALA A 203 -44.14 -3.39 10.58
N LEU A 204 -43.59 -2.43 9.82
CA LEU A 204 -43.64 -1.00 10.11
C LEU A 204 -45.08 -0.44 10.10
N GLY A 205 -45.99 -1.05 9.33
CA GLY A 205 -47.39 -0.62 9.24
C GLY A 205 -48.29 -1.04 10.43
N GLY A 206 -47.75 -1.79 11.40
CA GLY A 206 -48.49 -2.15 12.61
C GLY A 206 -48.69 -0.95 13.56
N GLU A 207 -49.66 -1.07 14.48
CA GLU A 207 -50.01 0.02 15.43
C GLU A 207 -48.83 0.42 16.36
N ALA A 208 -47.96 -0.52 16.70
CA ALA A 208 -46.78 -0.29 17.53
C ALA A 208 -45.58 -1.14 17.05
N PRO A 209 -44.79 -0.63 16.09
CA PRO A 209 -43.61 -1.34 15.59
C PRO A 209 -42.57 -1.57 16.69
N ASP A 210 -42.02 -2.79 16.76
CA ASP A 210 -40.92 -3.13 17.67
C ASP A 210 -39.64 -2.35 17.28
N ALA A 211 -38.84 -1.94 18.28
CA ALA A 211 -37.61 -1.20 18.06
C ALA A 211 -36.61 -1.92 17.11
N ARG A 212 -36.65 -3.25 17.02
CA ARG A 212 -35.83 -4.04 16.07
C ARG A 212 -36.20 -3.76 14.61
N ILE A 213 -37.45 -3.45 14.31
CA ILE A 213 -37.89 -3.07 12.96
C ILE A 213 -37.18 -1.77 12.56
N HIS A 214 -37.17 -0.79 13.45
CA HIS A 214 -36.45 0.46 13.23
C HIS A 214 -34.93 0.26 13.14
N LEU A 215 -34.36 -0.66 13.91
CA LEU A 215 -32.95 -1.04 13.76
C LEU A 215 -32.67 -1.61 12.37
N GLY A 216 -33.49 -2.54 11.89
CA GLY A 216 -33.36 -3.13 10.55
C GLY A 216 -33.43 -2.07 9.43
N LEU A 217 -34.39 -1.15 9.51
CA LEU A 217 -34.52 -0.03 8.57
C LEU A 217 -33.32 0.93 8.64
N SER A 218 -32.77 1.17 9.84
CA SER A 218 -31.54 1.95 10.02
C SER A 218 -30.35 1.28 9.34
N LEU A 219 -30.21 -0.05 9.46
CA LEU A 219 -29.14 -0.81 8.78
C LEU A 219 -29.31 -0.80 7.25
N LEU A 220 -30.54 -0.96 6.75
CA LEU A 220 -30.84 -0.83 5.32
C LEU A 220 -30.50 0.56 4.77
N ALA A 221 -30.89 1.61 5.48
CA ALA A 221 -30.52 2.99 5.11
C ALA A 221 -28.99 3.17 5.05
N GLY A 222 -28.25 2.57 6.01
CA GLY A 222 -26.79 2.52 5.97
C GLY A 222 -26.24 1.82 4.72
N SER A 223 -26.81 0.69 4.32
CA SER A 223 -26.41 -0.02 3.09
C SER A 223 -26.66 0.80 1.81
N ARG A 224 -27.67 1.67 1.84
CA ARG A 224 -28.04 2.60 0.76
C ARG A 224 -27.29 3.93 0.79
N ARG A 225 -26.38 4.11 1.75
CA ARG A 225 -25.66 5.38 1.99
C ARG A 225 -26.61 6.56 2.23
N ASP A 226 -27.72 6.32 2.92
CA ASP A 226 -28.63 7.37 3.39
C ASP A 226 -28.45 7.59 4.90
N PRO A 227 -27.46 8.42 5.30
CA PRO A 227 -27.19 8.64 6.72
C PRO A 227 -28.32 9.42 7.42
N GLN A 228 -29.15 10.18 6.69
CA GLN A 228 -30.29 10.89 7.27
C GLN A 228 -31.41 9.92 7.64
N ALA A 229 -31.81 9.03 6.73
CA ALA A 229 -32.79 7.99 7.03
C ALA A 229 -32.27 7.04 8.11
N ARG A 230 -30.96 6.72 8.08
CA ARG A 230 -30.32 5.91 9.12
C ARG A 230 -30.47 6.56 10.50
N LEU A 231 -30.18 7.86 10.61
CA LEU A 231 -30.31 8.63 11.84
C LEU A 231 -31.78 8.70 12.32
N LEU A 232 -32.70 8.97 11.40
CA LEU A 232 -34.14 9.03 11.67
C LEU A 232 -34.67 7.70 12.22
N HIS A 233 -34.37 6.58 11.58
CA HIS A 233 -34.81 5.27 12.01
C HIS A 233 -34.15 4.85 13.33
N ALA A 234 -32.86 5.16 13.54
CA ALA A 234 -32.22 4.93 14.83
C ALA A 234 -32.92 5.70 15.97
N GLY A 235 -33.28 6.97 15.74
CA GLY A 235 -34.03 7.79 16.69
C GLY A 235 -35.41 7.25 17.00
N ARG A 236 -36.19 6.84 15.98
CA ARG A 236 -37.51 6.22 16.17
C ARG A 236 -37.42 4.91 16.96
N GLY A 237 -36.41 4.08 16.67
CA GLY A 237 -36.17 2.85 17.42
C GLY A 237 -35.88 3.10 18.90
N LEU A 238 -35.14 4.17 19.23
CA LEU A 238 -34.87 4.54 20.62
C LEU A 238 -36.11 5.05 21.36
N GLN A 239 -37.06 5.66 20.64
CA GLN A 239 -38.35 6.09 21.19
C GLN A 239 -39.33 4.92 21.40
N ALA A 240 -39.16 3.82 20.67
CA ALA A 240 -39.99 2.61 20.77
C ALA A 240 -39.63 1.71 21.98
N ALA A 241 -39.06 2.27 23.04
CA ALA A 241 -38.68 1.59 24.29
C ALA A 241 -37.93 0.24 24.07
N PRO A 242 -36.74 0.27 23.41
CA PRO A 242 -35.99 -0.94 23.12
C PRO A 242 -35.52 -1.65 24.40
N ASP A 243 -35.32 -2.97 24.32
CA ASP A 243 -34.48 -3.66 25.30
C ASP A 243 -33.02 -3.17 25.24
N ASP A 244 -32.25 -3.40 26.31
CA ASP A 244 -30.87 -2.90 26.41
C ASP A 244 -30.01 -3.25 25.19
N PHE A 245 -30.13 -4.51 24.73
CA PHE A 245 -29.40 -5.02 23.58
C PHE A 245 -29.71 -4.20 22.33
N THR A 246 -30.99 -4.07 21.98
CA THR A 246 -31.44 -3.30 20.81
C THR A 246 -31.11 -1.82 20.96
N GLY A 247 -31.19 -1.27 22.18
CA GLY A 247 -30.85 0.11 22.50
C GLY A 247 -29.38 0.44 22.23
N TRP A 248 -28.44 -0.43 22.63
CA TRP A 248 -27.01 -0.24 22.32
C TRP A 248 -26.76 -0.21 20.81
N TRP A 249 -27.43 -1.09 20.08
CA TRP A 249 -27.32 -1.21 18.63
C TRP A 249 -27.86 0.00 17.87
N LEU A 250 -29.02 0.51 18.30
CA LEU A 250 -29.58 1.74 17.76
C LEU A 250 -28.66 2.94 18.01
N ARG A 251 -28.07 3.06 19.20
CA ARG A 251 -27.07 4.11 19.52
C ARG A 251 -25.80 3.99 18.68
N CYS A 252 -25.32 2.77 18.43
CA CYS A 252 -24.19 2.55 17.53
C CYS A 252 -24.53 2.99 16.09
N SER A 253 -25.73 2.66 15.60
CA SER A 253 -26.20 3.10 14.29
C SER A 253 -26.38 4.62 14.21
N GLN A 254 -26.91 5.24 15.26
CA GLN A 254 -27.03 6.68 15.42
C GLN A 254 -25.66 7.38 15.36
N ALA A 255 -24.70 6.91 16.15
CA ALA A 255 -23.35 7.43 16.17
C ALA A 255 -22.68 7.34 14.79
N ARG A 256 -22.85 6.21 14.09
CA ARG A 256 -22.33 6.05 12.73
C ARG A 256 -22.97 7.01 11.73
N ALA A 257 -24.29 7.20 11.81
CA ALA A 257 -24.99 8.17 10.96
C ALA A 257 -24.51 9.61 11.22
N LEU A 258 -24.27 9.97 12.48
CA LEU A 258 -23.69 11.27 12.85
C LEU A 258 -22.28 11.45 12.28
N VAL A 259 -21.43 10.43 12.32
CA VAL A 259 -20.11 10.45 11.66
C VAL A 259 -20.25 10.66 10.14
N GLU A 260 -21.15 9.91 9.49
CA GLU A 260 -21.41 10.03 8.04
C GLU A 260 -21.97 11.42 7.65
N LEU A 261 -22.61 12.13 8.58
CA LEU A 261 -23.09 13.51 8.42
C LEU A 261 -22.06 14.58 8.82
N GLY A 262 -20.83 14.20 9.14
CA GLY A 262 -19.79 15.15 9.59
C GLY A 262 -19.99 15.67 11.02
N ARG A 263 -20.84 15.03 11.82
CA ARG A 263 -21.20 15.40 13.20
C ARG A 263 -20.54 14.48 14.24
N ALA A 264 -19.28 14.11 13.99
CA ALA A 264 -18.53 13.20 14.87
C ALA A 264 -18.44 13.64 16.35
N PRO A 265 -18.34 14.94 16.70
CA PRO A 265 -18.36 15.38 18.10
C PRO A 265 -19.64 14.99 18.86
N GLU A 266 -20.78 14.87 18.17
CA GLU A 266 -22.05 14.43 18.77
C GLU A 266 -22.11 12.90 18.93
N ALA A 267 -21.41 12.16 18.08
CA ALA A 267 -21.33 10.71 18.14
C ALA A 267 -20.49 10.21 19.32
N GLN A 268 -19.46 10.97 19.73
CA GLN A 268 -18.54 10.59 20.80
C GLN A 268 -19.22 10.33 22.15
N PRO A 269 -19.99 11.27 22.73
CA PRO A 269 -20.66 11.03 24.02
C PRO A 269 -21.66 9.86 23.96
N ILE A 270 -22.29 9.63 22.80
CA ILE A 270 -23.18 8.47 22.58
C ILE A 270 -22.39 7.17 22.69
N MET A 271 -21.25 7.07 22.03
CA MET A 271 -20.41 5.87 22.07
C MET A 271 -19.78 5.64 23.45
N ASP A 272 -19.37 6.71 24.14
CA ASP A 272 -18.87 6.62 25.51
C ASP A 272 -19.94 6.12 26.49
N ALA A 273 -21.21 6.52 26.29
CA ALA A 273 -22.33 5.97 27.06
C ALA A 273 -22.53 4.48 26.76
N VAL A 274 -22.57 4.08 25.48
CA VAL A 274 -22.70 2.67 25.09
C VAL A 274 -21.60 1.81 25.72
N LEU A 275 -20.32 2.20 25.61
CA LEU A 275 -19.20 1.40 26.12
C LEU A 275 -19.17 1.30 27.65
N ARG A 276 -19.75 2.28 28.35
CA ARG A 276 -19.89 2.30 29.82
C ARG A 276 -21.02 1.40 30.29
N ASP A 277 -22.17 1.46 29.62
CA ASP A 277 -23.37 0.72 30.00
C ASP A 277 -23.30 -0.77 29.62
N LEU A 278 -22.49 -1.10 28.61
CA LEU A 278 -22.45 -2.44 28.04
C LEU A 278 -21.64 -3.41 28.94
N PRO A 279 -22.28 -4.46 29.49
CA PRO A 279 -21.65 -5.39 30.43
C PRO A 279 -20.46 -6.11 29.82
N ALA A 280 -19.42 -6.38 30.62
CA ALA A 280 -18.24 -7.13 30.18
C ALA A 280 -18.56 -8.57 29.71
N SER A 281 -19.73 -9.11 30.06
CA SER A 281 -20.23 -10.41 29.59
C SER A 281 -20.77 -10.38 28.16
N GLU A 282 -21.19 -9.23 27.65
CA GLU A 282 -21.79 -9.06 26.31
C GLU A 282 -20.70 -8.85 25.25
N LEU A 283 -19.80 -9.84 25.10
CA LEU A 283 -18.58 -9.73 24.31
C LEU A 283 -18.81 -9.35 22.84
N ARG A 284 -19.84 -9.90 22.19
CA ARG A 284 -20.15 -9.62 20.78
C ARG A 284 -20.60 -8.18 20.58
N SER A 285 -21.53 -7.73 21.42
CA SER A 285 -22.02 -6.35 21.42
C SER A 285 -20.88 -5.38 21.74
N ARG A 286 -19.99 -5.73 22.68
CA ARG A 286 -18.80 -4.92 23.01
C ARG A 286 -17.85 -4.80 21.83
N ALA A 287 -17.54 -5.91 21.14
CA ALA A 287 -16.67 -5.90 19.96
C ALA A 287 -17.19 -4.96 18.87
N ARG A 288 -18.48 -5.04 18.57
CA ARG A 288 -19.13 -4.19 17.57
C ARG A 288 -19.22 -2.73 18.03
N ALA A 289 -19.54 -2.46 19.30
CA ALA A 289 -19.52 -1.10 19.84
C ALA A 289 -18.13 -0.45 19.76
N LEU A 290 -17.07 -1.21 20.06
CA LEU A 290 -15.69 -0.73 19.90
C LEU A 290 -15.33 -0.48 18.43
N TYR A 291 -15.83 -1.30 17.49
CA TYR A 291 -15.70 -1.05 16.05
C TYR A 291 -16.40 0.24 15.60
N PHE A 292 -17.53 0.61 16.18
CA PHE A 292 -18.14 1.92 15.91
C PHE A 292 -17.37 3.05 16.59
N ALA A 293 -16.92 2.86 17.83
CA ALA A 293 -16.15 3.86 18.57
C ALA A 293 -14.82 4.20 17.89
N GLN A 294 -14.11 3.23 17.32
CA GLN A 294 -12.90 3.53 16.55
C GLN A 294 -13.21 4.40 15.32
N GLY A 295 -14.37 4.19 14.67
CA GLY A 295 -14.79 5.01 13.53
C GLY A 295 -15.13 6.45 13.95
N VAL A 296 -15.67 6.65 15.15
CA VAL A 296 -15.86 7.99 15.73
C VAL A 296 -14.52 8.65 16.02
N CYS A 297 -13.58 7.93 16.65
CA CYS A 297 -12.22 8.42 16.89
C CYS A 297 -11.52 8.81 15.57
N ALA A 298 -11.66 7.99 14.52
CA ALA A 298 -11.11 8.27 13.21
C ALA A 298 -11.64 9.59 12.61
N ALA A 299 -12.95 9.84 12.75
CA ALA A 299 -13.58 11.06 12.26
C ALA A 299 -13.27 12.32 13.09
N LEU A 300 -12.73 12.13 14.31
CA LEU A 300 -12.25 13.20 15.18
C LEU A 300 -10.72 13.37 15.12
N ASP A 301 -10.05 12.66 14.22
CA ASP A 301 -8.58 12.59 14.17
C ASP A 301 -7.93 12.14 15.50
N ASP A 302 -8.64 11.36 16.32
CA ASP A 302 -8.13 10.70 17.55
C ASP A 302 -7.54 9.32 17.22
N PHE A 303 -6.34 9.31 16.64
CA PHE A 303 -5.68 8.07 16.21
C PHE A 303 -5.33 7.12 17.35
N ALA A 304 -5.02 7.67 18.53
CA ALA A 304 -4.73 6.86 19.72
C ALA A 304 -5.97 6.12 20.20
N GLY A 305 -7.13 6.79 20.24
CA GLY A 305 -8.42 6.16 20.49
C GLY A 305 -8.80 5.14 19.42
N GLN A 306 -8.57 5.47 18.15
CA GLN A 306 -8.83 4.57 17.02
C GLN A 306 -8.04 3.25 17.15
N ASP A 307 -6.72 3.32 17.34
CA ASP A 307 -5.88 2.11 17.49
C ASP A 307 -6.27 1.29 18.73
N ARG A 308 -6.50 1.97 19.87
CA ARG A 308 -6.92 1.31 21.12
C ARG A 308 -8.23 0.55 20.95
N TYR A 309 -9.27 1.19 20.43
CA TYR A 309 -10.58 0.57 20.26
C TYR A 309 -10.57 -0.47 19.14
N GLY A 310 -9.87 -0.21 18.03
CA GLY A 310 -9.75 -1.14 16.92
C GLY A 310 -9.05 -2.45 17.32
N ARG A 311 -7.90 -2.38 18.00
CA ARG A 311 -7.20 -3.59 18.47
C ARG A 311 -8.01 -4.41 19.45
N GLU A 312 -8.72 -3.74 20.38
CA GLU A 312 -9.57 -4.44 21.33
C GLU A 312 -10.77 -5.09 20.64
N ALA A 313 -11.42 -4.40 19.68
CA ALA A 313 -12.48 -4.98 18.87
C ALA A 313 -12.00 -6.21 18.09
N LEU A 314 -10.85 -6.13 17.41
CA LEU A 314 -10.25 -7.27 16.69
C LEU A 314 -9.97 -8.44 17.64
N ARG A 315 -9.38 -8.18 18.81
CA ARG A 315 -9.12 -9.21 19.81
C ARG A 315 -10.41 -9.93 20.22
N LEU A 316 -11.51 -9.19 20.38
CA LEU A 316 -12.81 -9.76 20.72
C LEU A 316 -13.44 -10.52 19.54
N PHE A 317 -13.37 -10.01 18.30
CA PHE A 317 -13.81 -10.75 17.12
C PHE A 317 -13.04 -12.09 16.98
N ASP A 318 -11.73 -12.06 17.20
CA ASP A 318 -10.87 -13.24 17.17
C ASP A 318 -11.11 -14.19 18.32
N LEU A 319 -11.57 -13.70 19.47
CA LEU A 319 -12.00 -14.51 20.60
C LEU A 319 -13.36 -15.16 20.32
N LEU A 320 -14.24 -14.49 19.58
CA LEU A 320 -15.57 -15.00 19.23
C LEU A 320 -15.56 -15.89 17.98
N GLY A 321 -14.49 -15.85 17.18
CA GLY A 321 -14.44 -16.53 15.88
C GLY A 321 -15.22 -15.81 14.78
N LEU A 322 -15.48 -14.53 14.97
CA LEU A 322 -16.18 -13.66 14.03
C LEU A 322 -15.17 -13.01 13.08
N GLY A 323 -14.30 -13.83 12.48
CA GLY A 323 -13.20 -13.37 11.65
C GLY A 323 -13.68 -12.49 10.49
N GLY A 324 -14.79 -12.87 9.87
CA GLY A 324 -15.44 -12.09 8.79
C GLY A 324 -15.89 -10.70 9.21
N GLU A 325 -16.32 -10.50 10.47
CA GLU A 325 -16.74 -9.16 10.95
C GLU A 325 -15.54 -8.24 11.18
N GLY A 326 -14.37 -8.81 11.48
CA GLY A 326 -13.14 -8.06 11.71
C GLY A 326 -12.35 -7.70 10.46
N LEU A 327 -12.75 -8.13 9.25
CA LEU A 327 -11.93 -7.92 8.03
C LEU A 327 -11.79 -6.44 7.67
N SER A 328 -12.89 -5.68 7.68
CA SER A 328 -12.84 -4.23 7.39
C SER A 328 -11.98 -3.48 8.41
N LEU A 329 -12.10 -3.84 9.68
CA LEU A 329 -11.31 -3.25 10.75
C LEU A 329 -9.81 -3.57 10.64
N ARG A 330 -9.46 -4.78 10.19
CA ARG A 330 -8.07 -5.13 9.88
C ARG A 330 -7.53 -4.26 8.75
N LEU A 331 -8.29 -4.05 7.68
CA LEU A 331 -7.87 -3.19 6.58
C LEU A 331 -7.66 -1.74 7.06
N ASP A 332 -8.58 -1.20 7.87
CA ASP A 332 -8.46 0.14 8.44
C ASP A 332 -7.18 0.26 9.30
N LEU A 333 -6.94 -0.70 10.20
CA LEU A 333 -5.76 -0.70 11.06
C LEU A 333 -4.46 -0.93 10.29
N ALA A 334 -4.46 -1.83 9.30
CA ALA A 334 -3.31 -2.07 8.45
C ALA A 334 -2.94 -0.81 7.67
N TYR A 335 -3.93 -0.15 7.08
CA TYR A 335 -3.73 1.11 6.39
C TYR A 335 -3.08 2.13 7.34
N ARG A 336 -3.60 2.30 8.56
CA ARG A 336 -2.98 3.18 9.57
C ARG A 336 -1.55 2.79 9.95
N LEU A 337 -1.28 1.50 10.16
CA LEU A 337 0.06 1.00 10.50
C LEU A 337 1.10 1.43 9.45
N TYR A 338 0.72 1.42 8.17
CA TYR A 338 1.59 1.89 7.10
C TYR A 338 1.98 3.37 7.27
N PHE A 339 1.00 4.25 7.52
CA PHE A 339 1.28 5.69 7.71
C PHE A 339 2.05 5.99 9.00
N GLN A 340 1.97 5.10 10.01
CA GLN A 340 2.80 5.15 11.22
C GLN A 340 4.25 4.66 10.99
N GLY A 341 4.60 4.23 9.78
CA GLY A 341 5.93 3.70 9.45
C GLY A 341 6.13 2.24 9.81
N ARG A 342 5.05 1.48 10.06
CA ARG A 342 5.06 0.04 10.37
C ARG A 342 4.56 -0.75 9.15
N ALA A 343 5.23 -0.57 8.00
CA ALA A 343 4.82 -1.14 6.72
C ALA A 343 4.77 -2.68 6.76
N ASP A 344 5.74 -3.35 7.37
CA ASP A 344 5.78 -4.81 7.45
C ASP A 344 4.55 -5.38 8.19
N GLU A 345 4.17 -4.78 9.31
CA GLU A 345 2.97 -5.18 10.07
C GLU A 345 1.67 -4.88 9.30
N SER A 346 1.66 -3.80 8.53
CA SER A 346 0.55 -3.47 7.64
C SER A 346 0.35 -4.55 6.57
N PHE A 347 1.40 -4.87 5.80
CA PHE A 347 1.33 -5.89 4.76
C PHE A 347 1.02 -7.28 5.32
N ALA A 348 1.56 -7.64 6.49
CA ALA A 348 1.21 -8.89 7.15
C ALA A 348 -0.29 -8.96 7.49
N MET A 349 -0.86 -7.88 8.04
CA MET A 349 -2.28 -7.82 8.37
C MET A 349 -3.18 -7.85 7.12
N ILE A 350 -2.78 -7.21 6.02
CA ILE A 350 -3.53 -7.29 4.75
C ILE A 350 -3.43 -8.70 4.15
N GLY A 351 -2.26 -9.34 4.25
CA GLY A 351 -2.07 -10.75 3.86
C GLY A 351 -3.04 -11.68 4.58
N GLU A 352 -3.21 -11.53 5.90
CA GLU A 352 -4.22 -12.28 6.67
C GLU A 352 -5.64 -12.06 6.14
N VAL A 353 -5.98 -10.81 5.79
CA VAL A 353 -7.29 -10.48 5.21
C VAL A 353 -7.47 -11.17 3.86
N LEU A 354 -6.47 -11.12 2.98
CA LEU A 354 -6.51 -11.78 1.66
C LEU A 354 -6.68 -13.30 1.79
N ASP A 355 -5.98 -13.95 2.71
CA ASP A 355 -6.13 -15.38 2.98
C ASP A 355 -7.52 -15.73 3.53
N MET A 356 -8.10 -14.86 4.35
CA MET A 356 -9.45 -15.05 4.87
C MET A 356 -10.52 -14.83 3.81
N THR A 357 -10.42 -13.76 3.00
CA THR A 357 -11.40 -13.46 1.95
C THR A 357 -11.35 -14.50 0.83
N ALA A 358 -10.16 -15.02 0.47
CA ALA A 358 -10.03 -16.11 -0.49
C ALA A 358 -10.73 -17.40 -0.03
N ARG A 359 -10.64 -17.74 1.26
CA ARG A 359 -11.34 -18.90 1.84
C ARG A 359 -12.85 -18.73 1.93
N LEU A 360 -13.32 -17.49 2.08
CA LEU A 360 -14.73 -17.16 2.27
C LEU A 360 -15.43 -16.73 0.98
N ASP A 361 -14.70 -16.60 -0.13
CA ASP A 361 -15.16 -15.94 -1.36
C ASP A 361 -15.80 -14.56 -1.08
N ASP A 362 -15.10 -13.75 -0.28
CA ASP A 362 -15.62 -12.48 0.22
C ASP A 362 -15.25 -11.29 -0.69
N PRO A 363 -16.21 -10.41 -1.05
CA PRO A 363 -15.97 -9.29 -1.97
C PRO A 363 -14.95 -8.27 -1.47
N ARG A 364 -14.63 -8.26 -0.17
CA ARG A 364 -13.59 -7.39 0.40
C ARG A 364 -12.18 -7.76 -0.06
N ALA A 365 -11.98 -8.89 -0.74
CA ALA A 365 -10.72 -9.20 -1.43
C ALA A 365 -10.31 -8.05 -2.38
N GLY A 366 -11.26 -7.48 -3.13
CA GLY A 366 -10.98 -6.35 -4.03
C GLY A 366 -10.48 -5.11 -3.28
N VAL A 367 -11.08 -4.80 -2.13
CA VAL A 367 -10.65 -3.65 -1.29
C VAL A 367 -9.26 -3.89 -0.71
N ALA A 368 -8.98 -5.10 -0.23
CA ALA A 368 -7.68 -5.47 0.30
C ALA A 368 -6.58 -5.34 -0.77
N HIS A 369 -6.83 -5.82 -1.99
CA HIS A 369 -5.91 -5.66 -3.11
C HIS A 369 -5.74 -4.19 -3.53
N LEU A 370 -6.80 -3.39 -3.53
CA LEU A 370 -6.70 -1.96 -3.84
C LEU A 370 -5.81 -1.23 -2.83
N ILE A 371 -5.99 -1.52 -1.53
CA ILE A 371 -5.14 -0.97 -0.48
C ILE A 371 -3.68 -1.41 -0.69
N CYS A 372 -3.41 -2.70 -0.88
CA CYS A 372 -2.06 -3.19 -1.17
C CYS A 372 -1.43 -2.47 -2.39
N ALA A 373 -2.20 -2.31 -3.47
CA ALA A 373 -1.73 -1.61 -4.66
C ALA A 373 -1.34 -0.16 -4.37
N GLU A 374 -2.15 0.57 -3.61
CA GLU A 374 -1.81 1.93 -3.19
C GLU A 374 -0.54 1.95 -2.32
N LEU A 375 -0.45 1.06 -1.31
CA LEU A 375 0.72 1.02 -0.42
C LEU A 375 2.02 0.72 -1.19
N HIS A 376 1.99 -0.20 -2.16
CA HIS A 376 3.12 -0.45 -3.05
C HIS A 376 3.42 0.75 -3.96
N LEU A 377 2.39 1.41 -4.53
CA LEU A 377 2.57 2.63 -5.32
C LEU A 377 3.25 3.74 -4.50
N LEU A 378 2.83 3.94 -3.25
CA LEU A 378 3.42 4.91 -2.33
C LEU A 378 4.85 4.52 -1.90
N SER A 379 5.17 3.22 -1.92
CA SER A 379 6.52 2.68 -1.68
C SER A 379 7.42 2.68 -2.94
N GLU A 380 6.97 3.25 -4.06
CA GLU A 380 7.64 3.21 -5.37
C GLU A 380 7.83 1.77 -5.93
N GLU A 381 7.05 0.81 -5.46
CA GLU A 381 7.04 -0.60 -5.92
C GLU A 381 5.96 -0.82 -6.99
N PHE A 382 6.12 -0.17 -8.14
CA PHE A 382 5.08 -0.11 -9.17
C PHE A 382 4.71 -1.47 -9.81
N GLY A 383 5.66 -2.42 -9.85
CA GLY A 383 5.41 -3.78 -10.36
C GLY A 383 4.43 -4.56 -9.49
N PRO A 384 4.73 -4.76 -8.19
CA PRO A 384 3.78 -5.32 -7.23
C PRO A 384 2.44 -4.59 -7.18
N ALA A 385 2.44 -3.25 -7.28
CA ALA A 385 1.21 -2.47 -7.33
C ALA A 385 0.32 -2.88 -8.51
N LEU A 386 0.88 -2.96 -9.73
CA LEU A 386 0.15 -3.42 -10.92
C LEU A 386 -0.41 -4.84 -10.77
N ALA A 387 0.37 -5.76 -10.21
CA ALA A 387 -0.09 -7.13 -9.97
C ALA A 387 -1.31 -7.17 -9.04
N HIS A 388 -1.35 -6.33 -8.00
CA HIS A 388 -2.51 -6.21 -7.14
C HIS A 388 -3.71 -5.56 -7.83
N LEU A 389 -3.50 -4.59 -8.72
CA LEU A 389 -4.58 -3.96 -9.49
C LEU A 389 -5.26 -4.96 -10.44
N ASP A 390 -4.50 -5.87 -11.04
CA ASP A 390 -5.07 -7.00 -11.80
C ASP A 390 -5.96 -7.88 -10.91
N GLN A 391 -5.56 -8.11 -9.66
CA GLN A 391 -6.39 -8.86 -8.69
C GLN A 391 -7.64 -8.09 -8.24
N VAL A 392 -7.61 -6.76 -8.22
CA VAL A 392 -8.82 -5.94 -7.97
C VAL A 392 -9.85 -6.22 -9.06
N HIS A 393 -9.46 -6.16 -10.34
CA HIS A 393 -10.35 -6.44 -11.46
C HIS A 393 -10.87 -7.89 -11.44
N ALA A 394 -10.01 -8.85 -11.11
CA ALA A 394 -10.42 -10.25 -10.97
C ALA A 394 -11.46 -10.45 -9.86
N ALA A 395 -11.27 -9.82 -8.70
CA ALA A 395 -12.22 -9.88 -7.58
C ALA A 395 -13.56 -9.20 -7.93
N GLN A 396 -13.51 -8.05 -8.60
CA GLN A 396 -14.70 -7.33 -9.09
C GLN A 396 -15.50 -8.16 -10.10
N GLY A 397 -14.83 -8.84 -11.02
CA GLY A 397 -15.46 -9.74 -11.99
C GLY A 397 -16.19 -10.91 -11.34
N ARG A 398 -15.65 -11.47 -10.24
CA ARG A 398 -16.31 -12.55 -9.48
C ARG A 398 -17.62 -12.13 -8.81
N HIS A 399 -17.72 -10.88 -8.37
CA HIS A 399 -18.87 -10.37 -7.61
C HIS A 399 -19.72 -9.35 -8.39
N ALA A 400 -19.51 -9.22 -9.70
CA ALA A 400 -20.23 -8.29 -10.59
C ALA A 400 -20.29 -6.83 -10.07
N GLY A 401 -19.18 -6.34 -9.48
CA GLY A 401 -19.10 -4.99 -8.92
C GLY A 401 -18.09 -4.10 -9.64
N ASP A 402 -18.42 -2.84 -9.90
CA ASP A 402 -17.56 -1.85 -10.57
C ASP A 402 -17.02 -0.76 -9.61
N ARG A 403 -17.39 -0.83 -8.33
CA ARG A 403 -17.08 0.17 -7.30
C ARG A 403 -15.61 0.59 -7.17
N LEU A 404 -14.65 -0.26 -7.56
CA LEU A 404 -13.22 0.03 -7.44
C LEU A 404 -12.55 0.34 -8.79
N ASP A 405 -13.32 0.46 -9.88
CA ASP A 405 -12.76 0.61 -11.23
C ASP A 405 -11.97 1.92 -11.39
N VAL A 406 -12.56 3.05 -10.98
CA VAL A 406 -11.91 4.36 -11.09
C VAL A 406 -10.58 4.41 -10.33
N PRO A 407 -10.50 4.10 -9.02
CA PRO A 407 -9.22 4.11 -8.32
C PRO A 407 -8.24 3.09 -8.87
N ALA A 408 -8.68 1.88 -9.26
CA ALA A 408 -7.79 0.88 -9.81
C ALA A 408 -7.14 1.33 -11.12
N ARG A 409 -7.94 1.88 -12.04
CA ARG A 409 -7.45 2.39 -13.33
C ARG A 409 -6.54 3.60 -13.17
N ALA A 410 -6.85 4.49 -12.23
CA ALA A 410 -6.03 5.65 -11.94
C ALA A 410 -4.65 5.27 -11.37
N PHE A 411 -4.62 4.34 -10.40
CA PHE A 411 -3.39 3.79 -9.85
C PHE A 411 -2.56 3.05 -10.91
N ALA A 412 -3.22 2.27 -11.78
CA ALA A 412 -2.54 1.57 -12.88
C ALA A 412 -1.92 2.56 -13.87
N ALA A 413 -2.65 3.63 -14.23
CA ALA A 413 -2.15 4.68 -15.10
C ALA A 413 -0.94 5.40 -14.49
N GLU A 414 -0.98 5.73 -13.20
CA GLU A 414 0.19 6.31 -12.51
C GLU A 414 1.37 5.33 -12.49
N CYS A 415 1.18 4.08 -12.10
CA CYS A 415 2.26 3.08 -12.10
C CYS A 415 2.93 2.93 -13.47
N LEU A 416 2.14 2.84 -14.55
CA LEU A 416 2.67 2.72 -15.92
C LEU A 416 3.42 3.97 -16.36
N TRP A 417 2.92 5.16 -16.00
CA TRP A 417 3.61 6.42 -16.26
C TRP A 417 4.95 6.51 -15.51
N ARG A 418 4.98 6.13 -14.23
CA ARG A 418 6.21 6.11 -13.41
C ARG A 418 7.25 5.10 -13.90
N LEU A 419 6.80 3.97 -14.45
CA LEU A 419 7.66 2.99 -15.09
C LEU A 419 8.15 3.40 -16.49
N GLY A 420 7.71 4.55 -17.02
CA GLY A 420 8.02 4.99 -18.38
C GLY A 420 7.35 4.15 -19.49
N ARG A 421 6.38 3.30 -19.13
CA ARG A 421 5.62 2.46 -20.06
C ARG A 421 4.41 3.18 -20.67
N LEU A 422 4.09 4.36 -20.14
CA LEU A 422 3.02 5.23 -20.60
C LEU A 422 3.56 6.65 -20.73
N GLY A 423 3.40 7.25 -21.91
CA GLY A 423 3.74 8.66 -22.13
C GLY A 423 2.75 9.59 -21.41
N ARG A 424 3.15 10.85 -21.20
CA ARG A 424 2.29 11.86 -20.57
C ARG A 424 0.93 12.05 -21.29
N PRO A 425 0.85 12.16 -22.63
CA PRO A 425 -0.44 12.34 -23.31
C PRO A 425 -1.40 11.16 -23.10
N ASP A 426 -0.89 9.93 -23.04
CA ASP A 426 -1.71 8.75 -22.81
C ASP A 426 -2.13 8.62 -21.34
N PHE A 427 -1.26 9.04 -20.41
CA PHE A 427 -1.61 9.17 -18.99
C PHE A 427 -2.77 10.15 -18.81
N GLU A 428 -2.65 11.35 -19.37
CA GLU A 428 -3.71 12.38 -19.38
C GLU A 428 -5.02 11.83 -19.95
N ARG A 429 -4.98 11.25 -21.16
CA ARG A 429 -6.17 10.67 -21.81
C ARG A 429 -6.84 9.59 -20.95
N ARG A 430 -6.07 8.77 -20.23
CA ARG A 430 -6.61 7.74 -19.33
C ARG A 430 -7.29 8.35 -18.10
N ILE A 431 -6.72 9.41 -17.52
CA ILE A 431 -7.31 10.13 -16.38
C ILE A 431 -8.60 10.86 -16.80
N GLU A 432 -8.59 11.50 -17.97
CA GLU A 432 -9.78 12.15 -18.53
C GLU A 432 -10.93 11.16 -18.76
N ALA A 433 -10.61 9.96 -19.27
CA ALA A 433 -11.54 8.88 -19.54
C ALA A 433 -12.10 8.18 -18.30
N LEU A 434 -11.64 8.51 -17.08
CA LEU A 434 -12.24 8.02 -15.85
C LEU A 434 -13.68 8.54 -15.74
N GLN A 435 -14.61 7.65 -15.37
CA GLN A 435 -16.03 7.96 -15.18
C GLN A 435 -16.39 7.80 -13.69
N PRO A 436 -16.29 8.87 -12.88
CA PRO A 436 -16.64 8.80 -11.47
C PRO A 436 -18.11 8.41 -11.27
N ALA A 437 -18.36 7.41 -10.42
CA ALA A 437 -19.70 6.98 -10.03
C ALA A 437 -20.02 7.28 -8.56
N GLN A 438 -18.99 7.56 -7.75
CA GLN A 438 -19.10 7.78 -6.31
C GLN A 438 -18.26 8.99 -5.88
N ASP A 439 -18.57 9.59 -4.73
CA ASP A 439 -17.84 10.76 -4.19
C ASP A 439 -16.31 10.55 -4.15
N PHE A 440 -15.88 9.35 -3.77
CA PHE A 440 -14.47 8.99 -3.73
C PHE A 440 -13.81 8.96 -5.11
N ASP A 441 -14.54 8.55 -6.15
CA ASP A 441 -14.03 8.53 -7.52
C ASP A 441 -13.76 9.96 -8.02
N HIS A 442 -14.58 10.92 -7.60
CA HIS A 442 -14.35 12.33 -7.87
C HIS A 442 -13.09 12.85 -7.18
N VAL A 443 -12.82 12.42 -5.94
CA VAL A 443 -11.58 12.74 -5.22
C VAL A 443 -10.36 12.19 -5.97
N VAL A 444 -10.40 10.92 -6.39
CA VAL A 444 -9.32 10.29 -7.17
C VAL A 444 -9.07 11.05 -8.47
N LYS A 445 -10.13 11.33 -9.24
CA LYS A 445 -10.01 12.06 -10.51
C LYS A 445 -9.47 13.47 -10.28
N ALA A 446 -9.99 14.20 -9.30
CA ALA A 446 -9.52 15.54 -8.96
C ALA A 446 -8.03 15.55 -8.59
N PHE A 447 -7.55 14.56 -7.82
CA PHE A 447 -6.14 14.46 -7.50
C PHE A 447 -5.27 14.37 -8.75
N TYR A 448 -5.60 13.45 -9.66
CA TYR A 448 -4.81 13.26 -10.88
C TYR A 448 -4.93 14.41 -11.87
N THR A 449 -6.09 15.06 -11.96
CA THR A 449 -6.25 16.32 -12.70
C THR A 449 -5.34 17.41 -12.12
N GLY A 450 -5.26 17.52 -10.78
CA GLY A 450 -4.36 18.45 -10.10
C GLY A 450 -2.89 18.15 -10.40
N LEU A 451 -2.50 16.88 -10.41
CA LEU A 451 -1.15 16.43 -10.74
C LEU A 451 -0.77 16.75 -12.20
N LEU A 452 -1.69 16.53 -13.16
CA LEU A 452 -1.49 16.88 -14.56
C LEU A 452 -1.36 18.39 -14.77
N ALA A 453 -2.20 19.19 -14.11
CA ALA A 453 -2.13 20.65 -14.15
C ALA A 453 -0.83 21.18 -13.52
N PHE A 454 -0.37 20.57 -12.42
CA PHE A 454 0.91 20.88 -11.79
C PHE A 454 2.07 20.66 -12.77
N GLU A 455 2.11 19.51 -13.43
CA GLU A 455 3.11 19.16 -14.46
C GLU A 455 3.03 20.05 -15.71
N ALA A 456 1.89 20.71 -15.95
CA ALA A 456 1.71 21.68 -17.03
C ALA A 456 2.09 23.12 -16.63
N GLY A 457 2.47 23.35 -15.36
CA GLY A 457 2.68 24.69 -14.83
C GLY A 457 1.39 25.51 -14.64
N GLN A 458 0.21 24.87 -14.71
CA GLN A 458 -1.09 25.51 -14.57
C GLN A 458 -1.49 25.63 -13.09
N ARG A 459 -0.76 26.49 -12.37
CA ARG A 459 -0.84 26.64 -10.90
C ARG A 459 -2.26 26.81 -10.36
N GLY A 460 -3.08 27.64 -11.01
CA GLY A 460 -4.47 27.90 -10.57
C GLY A 460 -5.36 26.66 -10.67
N ALA A 461 -5.27 25.91 -11.77
CA ALA A 461 -6.02 24.68 -11.98
C ALA A 461 -5.54 23.57 -11.03
N ALA A 462 -4.22 23.44 -10.83
CA ALA A 462 -3.64 22.49 -9.89
C ALA A 462 -4.15 22.75 -8.46
N ARG A 463 -4.10 24.00 -8.01
CA ARG A 463 -4.59 24.41 -6.69
C ARG A 463 -6.06 24.09 -6.48
N ALA A 464 -6.94 24.47 -7.42
CA ALA A 464 -8.38 24.22 -7.30
C ALA A 464 -8.69 22.72 -7.20
N ALA A 465 -7.99 21.90 -8.00
CA ALA A 465 -8.17 20.45 -7.99
C ALA A 465 -7.68 19.81 -6.66
N PHE A 466 -6.53 20.23 -6.14
CA PHE A 466 -6.06 19.72 -4.84
C PHE A 466 -6.91 20.21 -3.66
N GLU A 467 -7.45 21.43 -3.71
CA GLU A 467 -8.41 21.94 -2.72
C GLU A 467 -9.69 21.06 -2.70
N GLN A 468 -10.20 20.67 -3.88
CA GLN A 468 -11.31 19.72 -4.00
C GLN A 468 -11.00 18.38 -3.33
N VAL A 469 -9.78 17.85 -3.49
CA VAL A 469 -9.34 16.61 -2.80
C VAL A 469 -9.35 16.78 -1.28
N THR A 470 -8.82 17.89 -0.78
CA THR A 470 -8.73 18.11 0.67
C THR A 470 -10.09 18.38 1.34
N GLY A 471 -11.07 18.89 0.58
CA GLY A 471 -12.44 19.10 1.05
C GLY A 471 -13.38 17.91 0.83
N GLY A 472 -12.97 16.89 0.06
CA GLY A 472 -13.78 15.72 -0.25
C GLY A 472 -13.71 14.61 0.81
N VAL A 473 -14.58 13.61 0.68
CA VAL A 473 -14.57 12.40 1.52
C VAL A 473 -13.44 11.48 1.03
N ALA A 474 -12.30 11.50 1.71
CA ALA A 474 -11.20 10.60 1.38
C ALA A 474 -11.34 9.27 2.12
N LEU A 475 -11.46 8.17 1.37
CA LEU A 475 -11.28 6.82 1.89
C LEU A 475 -9.81 6.49 2.16
N LEU A 476 -8.89 7.15 1.45
CA LEU A 476 -7.46 6.89 1.47
C LEU A 476 -6.71 8.19 1.81
N ASP A 477 -6.04 8.21 2.97
CA ASP A 477 -5.28 9.38 3.43
C ASP A 477 -4.12 9.77 2.51
N GLY A 478 -3.65 8.86 1.63
CA GLY A 478 -2.56 9.11 0.70
C GLY A 478 -2.83 10.31 -0.19
N PHE A 479 -4.01 10.37 -0.80
CA PHE A 479 -4.41 11.50 -1.64
C PHE A 479 -4.47 12.83 -0.88
N ARG A 480 -5.03 12.84 0.33
CA ARG A 480 -5.11 14.08 1.14
C ARG A 480 -3.72 14.58 1.52
N LEU A 481 -2.84 13.70 1.99
CA LEU A 481 -1.47 14.06 2.35
C LEU A 481 -0.70 14.61 1.14
N ARG A 482 -0.76 13.90 0.01
CA ARG A 482 -0.12 14.34 -1.25
C ARG A 482 -0.66 15.71 -1.68
N SER A 483 -1.99 15.90 -1.70
CA SER A 483 -2.62 17.19 -2.03
C SER A 483 -2.20 18.32 -1.10
N TYR A 484 -2.15 18.11 0.22
CA TYR A 484 -1.63 19.13 1.14
C TYR A 484 -0.19 19.52 0.84
N ALA A 485 0.64 18.56 0.40
CA ALA A 485 2.02 18.84 0.04
C ALA A 485 2.14 19.65 -1.26
N PHE A 486 1.34 19.33 -2.28
CA PHE A 486 1.26 20.15 -3.50
C PHE A 486 0.68 21.54 -3.24
N LEU A 487 -0.36 21.66 -2.42
CA LEU A 487 -0.92 22.96 -2.03
C LEU A 487 0.09 23.81 -1.27
N ALA A 488 0.87 23.21 -0.36
CA ALA A 488 1.94 23.91 0.34
C ALA A 488 3.02 24.41 -0.64
N PHE A 489 3.40 23.58 -1.62
CA PHE A 489 4.33 23.99 -2.67
C PHE A 489 3.78 25.17 -3.49
N GLU A 490 2.54 25.07 -3.98
CA GLU A 490 1.93 26.11 -4.82
C GLU A 490 1.77 27.45 -4.09
N ARG A 491 1.35 27.42 -2.81
CA ARG A 491 1.25 28.61 -1.95
C ARG A 491 2.61 29.26 -1.73
N TRP A 492 3.62 28.47 -1.38
CA TRP A 492 4.98 28.97 -1.19
C TRP A 492 5.58 29.53 -2.49
N ALA A 493 5.38 28.84 -3.62
CA ALA A 493 5.82 29.29 -4.94
C ALA A 493 5.08 30.54 -5.44
N ALA A 494 3.93 30.88 -4.86
CA ALA A 494 3.20 32.12 -5.07
C ALA A 494 3.63 33.27 -4.12
N GLY A 495 4.63 33.04 -3.26
CA GLY A 495 5.20 34.04 -2.36
C GLY A 495 4.67 34.02 -0.94
N GLU A 496 3.82 33.05 -0.56
CA GLU A 496 3.41 32.88 0.83
C GLU A 496 4.60 32.44 1.69
N ALA A 497 4.66 32.91 2.94
CA ALA A 497 5.69 32.49 3.88
C ALA A 497 5.63 30.97 4.10
N LEU A 498 6.80 30.31 4.09
CA LEU A 498 6.91 28.84 4.12
C LEU A 498 6.16 28.21 5.29
N GLU A 499 6.19 28.86 6.46
CA GLU A 499 5.52 28.43 7.68
C GLU A 499 4.00 28.41 7.54
N ALA A 500 3.42 29.42 6.89
CA ALA A 500 1.98 29.54 6.64
C ALA A 500 1.55 28.57 5.52
N ALA A 501 2.29 28.56 4.40
CA ALA A 501 2.05 27.66 3.27
C ALA A 501 2.05 26.18 3.70
N SER A 502 2.94 25.79 4.63
CA SER A 502 3.10 24.41 5.10
C SER A 502 2.27 24.06 6.34
N ALA A 503 1.45 24.98 6.87
CA ALA A 503 0.75 24.78 8.13
C ALA A 503 -0.24 23.59 8.08
N GLU A 504 -0.95 23.42 6.97
CA GLU A 504 -1.91 22.31 6.77
C GLU A 504 -1.21 20.98 6.57
N LEU A 505 -0.15 20.95 5.75
CA LEU A 505 0.69 19.76 5.59
C LEU A 505 1.27 19.30 6.93
N ARG A 506 1.77 20.24 7.76
CA ARG A 506 2.28 19.92 9.09
C ARG A 506 1.21 19.32 9.99
N ARG A 507 0.01 19.90 10.00
CA ARG A 507 -1.11 19.34 10.74
C ARG A 507 -1.39 17.92 10.24
N ALA A 508 -1.55 17.71 8.93
CA ALA A 508 -1.81 16.40 8.36
C ALA A 508 -0.72 15.37 8.70
N LEU A 509 0.57 15.71 8.60
CA LEU A 509 1.69 14.83 8.95
C LEU A 509 1.74 14.47 10.43
N ASN A 510 1.41 15.40 11.32
CA ASN A 510 1.36 15.14 12.76
C ASN A 510 0.18 14.22 13.15
N HIS A 511 -0.91 14.28 12.39
CA HIS A 511 -2.13 13.53 12.65
C HIS A 511 -2.05 12.13 12.01
N VAL A 512 -1.90 12.07 10.69
CA VAL A 512 -1.92 10.82 9.93
C VAL A 512 -0.59 10.06 10.02
N GLY A 513 0.53 10.77 10.13
CA GLY A 513 1.85 10.25 9.76
C GLY A 513 2.07 10.37 8.25
N GLY A 514 2.78 9.42 7.64
CA GLY A 514 2.73 9.28 6.18
C GLY A 514 3.93 9.82 5.39
N GLU A 515 5.13 9.82 5.97
CA GLU A 515 6.35 10.04 5.17
C GLU A 515 6.41 9.13 3.94
N LEU A 516 5.97 7.88 4.07
CA LEU A 516 5.92 6.94 2.94
C LEU A 516 4.95 7.42 1.85
N ALA A 517 3.83 8.04 2.20
CA ALA A 517 2.86 8.50 1.21
C ALA A 517 3.33 9.71 0.40
N LEU A 518 4.29 10.47 0.92
CA LEU A 518 4.89 11.60 0.23
C LEU A 518 6.14 11.22 -0.58
N ALA A 519 6.68 10.02 -0.38
CA ALA A 519 7.91 9.58 -1.05
C ALA A 519 7.75 9.53 -2.57
N VAL A 520 6.61 9.03 -3.06
CA VAL A 520 6.29 8.91 -4.49
C VAL A 520 6.37 10.25 -5.24
N ASP A 521 6.17 11.39 -4.55
CA ASP A 521 6.22 12.74 -5.12
C ASP A 521 7.43 13.55 -4.66
N ALA A 522 8.39 12.93 -3.97
CA ALA A 522 9.55 13.61 -3.41
C ALA A 522 10.33 14.39 -4.47
N GLY A 523 10.48 13.84 -5.68
CA GLY A 523 11.14 14.54 -6.79
C GLY A 523 10.46 15.86 -7.20
N ARG A 524 9.12 15.91 -7.24
CA ARG A 524 8.34 17.12 -7.59
C ARG A 524 8.38 18.16 -6.49
N LEU A 525 8.34 17.69 -5.25
CA LEU A 525 8.24 18.52 -4.06
C LEU A 525 9.61 18.78 -3.40
N ALA A 526 10.69 18.45 -4.12
CA ALA A 526 12.06 18.60 -3.67
C ALA A 526 12.39 19.99 -3.12
N PRO A 527 12.04 21.09 -3.82
CA PRO A 527 12.34 22.43 -3.32
C PRO A 527 11.63 22.74 -2.01
N LEU A 528 10.37 22.31 -1.87
CA LEU A 528 9.59 22.52 -0.65
C LEU A 528 10.20 21.75 0.53
N TYR A 529 10.52 20.47 0.33
CA TYR A 529 11.06 19.64 1.41
C TYR A 529 12.45 20.09 1.86
N ALA A 530 13.31 20.51 0.92
CA ALA A 530 14.61 21.11 1.24
C ALA A 530 14.44 22.39 2.08
N ALA A 531 13.60 23.33 1.64
CA ALA A 531 13.36 24.58 2.35
C ALA A 531 12.76 24.35 3.75
N CYS A 532 11.82 23.40 3.88
CA CYS A 532 11.25 23.04 5.17
C CYS A 532 12.30 22.40 6.10
N ALA A 533 13.14 21.50 5.57
CA ALA A 533 14.19 20.85 6.34
C ALA A 533 15.24 21.85 6.87
N GLU A 534 15.66 22.81 6.05
CA GLU A 534 16.59 23.88 6.43
C GLU A 534 16.06 24.75 7.59
N ARG A 535 14.75 25.01 7.61
CA ARG A 535 14.08 25.77 8.69
C ARG A 535 13.57 24.93 9.85
N GLY A 536 13.80 23.61 9.84
CA GLY A 536 13.27 22.70 10.86
C GLY A 536 11.75 22.55 10.86
N ILE A 537 11.07 22.93 9.77
CA ILE A 537 9.62 22.83 9.60
C ILE A 537 9.25 21.36 9.31
N GLY A 538 8.36 20.79 10.12
CA GLY A 538 7.88 19.41 9.96
C GLY A 538 8.78 18.33 10.56
N GLY A 539 9.88 18.70 11.22
CA GLY A 539 10.70 17.79 12.02
C GLY A 539 11.38 16.66 11.22
N ARG A 540 11.59 15.51 11.88
CA ARG A 540 12.29 14.34 11.30
C ARG A 540 11.64 13.79 10.02
N PRO A 541 10.31 13.67 9.88
CA PRO A 541 9.70 13.16 8.65
C PRO A 541 10.08 13.98 7.41
N VAL A 542 9.97 15.30 7.49
CA VAL A 542 10.31 16.17 6.35
C VAL A 542 11.81 16.16 6.07
N GLN A 543 12.66 16.09 7.09
CA GLN A 543 14.10 15.89 6.90
C GLN A 543 14.42 14.59 6.15
N ARG A 544 13.73 13.49 6.47
CA ARG A 544 13.92 12.22 5.76
C ARG A 544 13.37 12.27 4.33
N LEU A 545 12.25 12.97 4.08
CA LEU A 545 11.78 13.24 2.72
C LEU A 545 12.80 14.05 1.91
N ALA A 546 13.37 15.09 2.52
CA ALA A 546 14.45 15.88 1.91
C ALA A 546 15.70 15.03 1.62
N GLN A 547 16.00 14.02 2.46
CA GLN A 547 17.09 13.07 2.22
C GLN A 547 16.76 11.99 1.18
N ARG A 548 15.47 11.72 0.93
CA ARG A 548 15.00 10.80 -0.12
C ARG A 548 15.03 11.42 -1.51
N LEU A 549 15.18 12.74 -1.61
CA LEU A 549 15.30 13.45 -2.87
C LEU A 549 16.41 12.83 -3.72
N ARG A 550 16.03 12.43 -4.93
CA ARG A 550 16.98 11.98 -5.94
C ARG A 550 17.37 13.17 -6.80
N PRO A 551 18.60 13.71 -6.72
CA PRO A 551 18.99 14.81 -7.59
C PRO A 551 18.94 14.35 -9.05
N LEU A 552 18.40 15.17 -9.94
CA LEU A 552 18.40 14.89 -11.37
C LEU A 552 19.78 15.20 -11.94
N LEU A 553 20.54 14.17 -12.27
CA LEU A 553 21.80 14.25 -13.02
C LEU A 553 21.50 14.23 -14.52
N SER A 554 21.57 15.40 -15.14
CA SER A 554 21.43 15.58 -16.59
C SER A 554 22.81 15.61 -17.24
N VAL A 555 23.06 14.72 -18.20
CA VAL A 555 24.33 14.59 -18.91
C VAL A 555 24.09 14.78 -20.41
N ARG A 556 24.74 15.79 -20.99
CA ARG A 556 24.81 16.03 -22.43
C ARG A 556 26.13 15.47 -22.96
N THR A 557 26.04 14.67 -24.01
CA THR A 557 27.18 13.97 -24.62
C THR A 557 27.23 14.13 -26.14
N LEU A 558 26.13 14.57 -26.78
CA LEU A 558 26.05 14.88 -28.20
C LEU A 558 26.53 16.32 -28.43
N GLY A 559 27.56 16.49 -29.27
CA GLY A 559 28.20 17.79 -29.52
C GLY A 559 29.15 18.25 -28.41
N GLY A 560 29.51 17.37 -27.47
CA GLY A 560 30.44 17.65 -26.37
C GLY A 560 29.89 17.26 -25.00
N PHE A 561 30.76 17.23 -23.99
CA PHE A 561 30.37 16.87 -22.64
C PHE A 561 29.88 18.07 -21.81
N ALA A 562 28.70 17.95 -21.21
CA ALA A 562 28.25 18.79 -20.10
C ALA A 562 27.44 17.97 -19.09
N ALA A 563 27.58 18.27 -17.81
CA ALA A 563 26.78 17.64 -16.75
C ALA A 563 26.19 18.71 -15.83
N SER A 564 24.97 18.50 -15.37
CA SER A 564 24.33 19.32 -14.34
C SER A 564 23.54 18.45 -13.38
N VAL A 565 23.43 18.90 -12.13
CA VAL A 565 22.56 18.28 -11.13
C VAL A 565 21.50 19.28 -10.69
N ASN A 566 20.23 18.96 -10.90
CA ASN A 566 19.10 19.88 -10.69
C ASN A 566 19.32 21.24 -11.40
N GLY A 567 19.90 21.21 -12.60
CA GLY A 567 20.24 22.41 -13.37
C GLY A 567 21.54 23.11 -12.96
N GLN A 568 22.13 22.78 -11.80
CA GLN A 568 23.42 23.32 -11.38
C GLN A 568 24.56 22.64 -12.16
N PRO A 569 25.41 23.37 -12.90
CA PRO A 569 26.53 22.77 -13.63
C PRO A 569 27.49 22.01 -12.71
N VAL A 570 27.87 20.80 -13.10
CA VAL A 570 28.86 19.97 -12.41
C VAL A 570 30.18 20.01 -13.18
N HIS A 571 31.21 20.57 -12.55
CA HIS A 571 32.53 20.63 -13.15
C HIS A 571 33.33 19.34 -12.88
N ILE A 572 33.46 18.48 -13.90
CA ILE A 572 34.26 17.25 -13.84
C ILE A 572 35.60 17.50 -14.54
N ARG A 573 36.66 17.70 -13.74
CA ARG A 573 37.97 18.18 -14.22
C ARG A 573 38.67 17.23 -15.20
N LEU A 574 38.63 15.93 -14.93
CA LEU A 574 39.37 14.93 -15.72
C LEU A 574 38.53 14.43 -16.90
N SER A 575 39.10 14.40 -18.12
CA SER A 575 38.42 13.86 -19.31
C SER A 575 37.97 12.41 -19.10
N LYS A 576 38.84 11.55 -18.56
CA LYS A 576 38.50 10.15 -18.25
C LYS A 576 37.41 9.99 -17.17
N ALA A 577 37.19 10.99 -16.32
CA ALA A 577 36.09 10.96 -15.37
C ALA A 577 34.74 11.32 -16.03
N ARG A 578 34.76 12.21 -17.02
CA ARG A 578 33.60 12.52 -17.89
C ARG A 578 33.21 11.29 -18.72
N GLU A 579 34.21 10.67 -19.33
CA GLU A 579 34.06 9.43 -20.10
C GLU A 579 33.51 8.28 -19.24
N LEU A 580 34.04 8.10 -18.01
CA LEU A 580 33.53 7.12 -17.04
C LEU A 580 32.05 7.34 -16.71
N LEU A 581 31.64 8.60 -16.48
CA LEU A 581 30.23 8.92 -16.21
C LEU A 581 29.34 8.56 -17.40
N ALA A 582 29.73 8.94 -18.61
CA ALA A 582 28.99 8.61 -19.83
C ALA A 582 28.88 7.09 -20.04
N TYR A 583 29.97 6.35 -19.81
CA TYR A 583 29.97 4.90 -19.93
C TYR A 583 28.97 4.24 -18.97
N LEU A 584 29.06 4.55 -17.66
CA LEU A 584 28.18 4.00 -16.63
C LEU A 584 26.71 4.35 -16.87
N LEU A 585 26.46 5.53 -17.44
CA LEU A 585 25.10 5.97 -17.74
C LEU A 585 24.48 5.20 -18.91
N LEU A 586 25.26 4.85 -19.94
CA LEU A 586 24.78 4.16 -21.15
C LEU A 586 24.73 2.62 -21.01
N HIS A 587 25.66 2.06 -20.23
CA HIS A 587 25.88 0.61 -20.11
C HIS A 587 25.46 0.06 -18.75
N GLY A 588 25.20 0.93 -17.77
CA GLY A 588 24.89 0.52 -16.41
C GLY A 588 26.13 0.09 -15.61
N PRO A 589 25.95 -0.75 -14.59
CA PRO A 589 27.02 -1.17 -13.71
C PRO A 589 28.09 -2.01 -14.41
N ALA A 590 29.36 -1.76 -14.10
CA ALA A 590 30.48 -2.44 -14.77
C ALA A 590 31.63 -2.78 -13.82
N SER A 591 32.35 -3.86 -14.12
CA SER A 591 33.54 -4.28 -13.36
C SER A 591 34.69 -3.30 -13.57
N ARG A 592 35.69 -3.36 -12.68
CA ARG A 592 36.91 -2.57 -12.83
C ARG A 592 37.61 -2.86 -14.15
N GLU A 593 37.73 -4.14 -14.49
CA GLU A 593 38.41 -4.64 -15.69
C GLU A 593 37.70 -4.17 -16.96
N THR A 594 36.37 -4.24 -16.97
CA THR A 594 35.53 -3.72 -18.07
C THR A 594 35.73 -2.22 -18.26
N LEU A 595 35.70 -1.45 -17.16
CA LEU A 595 35.88 0.01 -17.22
C LEU A 595 37.29 0.40 -17.67
N ILE A 596 38.33 -0.31 -17.22
CA ILE A 596 39.70 -0.06 -17.68
C ILE A 596 39.83 -0.39 -19.17
N THR A 597 39.24 -1.50 -19.62
CA THR A 597 39.26 -1.91 -21.02
C THR A 597 38.59 -0.87 -21.90
N ALA A 598 37.38 -0.41 -21.53
CA ALA A 598 36.66 0.59 -22.29
C ALA A 598 37.41 1.93 -22.32
N LEU A 599 37.83 2.44 -21.17
CA LEU A 599 38.43 3.77 -21.07
C LEU A 599 39.86 3.87 -21.63
N TRP A 600 40.55 2.76 -21.91
CA TRP A 600 41.93 2.74 -22.42
C TRP A 600 42.14 1.69 -23.53
N ASN A 601 41.12 1.42 -24.36
CA ASN A 601 41.21 0.54 -25.55
C ASN A 601 41.87 -0.82 -25.26
N GLY A 602 41.59 -1.42 -24.10
CA GLY A 602 42.12 -2.73 -23.72
C GLY A 602 43.63 -2.79 -23.44
N GLU A 603 44.32 -1.66 -23.28
CA GLU A 603 45.74 -1.66 -22.93
C GLU A 603 45.99 -2.43 -21.61
N ALA A 604 46.93 -3.38 -21.63
CA ALA A 604 47.29 -4.18 -20.46
C ALA A 604 48.47 -3.56 -19.70
N ARG A 605 48.30 -2.33 -19.20
CA ARG A 605 49.33 -1.62 -18.42
C ARG A 605 49.01 -1.65 -16.91
N PRO A 606 49.95 -2.06 -16.05
CA PRO A 606 49.71 -2.14 -14.61
C PRO A 606 49.37 -0.77 -13.97
N GLU A 607 49.81 0.35 -14.57
CA GLU A 607 49.54 1.70 -14.08
C GLU A 607 48.08 2.14 -14.27
N LEU A 608 47.32 1.53 -15.18
CA LEU A 608 45.93 1.92 -15.46
C LEU A 608 45.01 1.76 -14.24
N GLY A 609 45.36 0.84 -13.34
CA GLY A 609 44.68 0.73 -12.06
C GLY A 609 44.72 2.01 -11.23
N SER A 610 45.86 2.71 -11.26
CA SER A 610 46.03 3.99 -10.57
C SER A 610 45.29 5.12 -11.28
N TYR A 611 45.34 5.18 -12.62
CA TYR A 611 44.60 6.18 -13.39
C TYR A 611 43.09 6.03 -13.28
N PHE A 612 42.57 4.80 -13.27
CA PHE A 612 41.17 4.53 -12.99
C PHE A 612 40.74 5.06 -11.61
N LYS A 613 41.53 4.79 -10.57
CA LYS A 613 41.24 5.31 -9.22
C LYS A 613 41.20 6.84 -9.20
N GLN A 614 42.09 7.52 -9.93
CA GLN A 614 42.08 8.98 -10.05
C GLN A 614 40.83 9.49 -10.77
N ALA A 615 40.44 8.89 -11.89
CA ALA A 615 39.22 9.24 -12.62
C ALA A 615 37.96 9.02 -11.76
N LEU A 616 37.86 7.87 -11.08
CA LEU A 616 36.79 7.55 -10.15
C LEU A 616 36.73 8.54 -8.98
N HIS A 617 37.87 8.87 -8.38
CA HIS A 617 37.94 9.84 -7.30
C HIS A 617 37.47 11.24 -7.75
N ALA A 618 37.93 11.71 -8.92
CA ALA A 618 37.51 13.00 -9.46
C ALA A 618 36.00 13.03 -9.75
N LEU A 619 35.44 11.94 -10.30
CA LEU A 619 34.00 11.82 -10.53
C LEU A 619 33.22 11.86 -9.21
N ARG A 620 33.63 11.06 -8.22
CA ARG A 620 33.02 11.04 -6.88
C ARG A 620 33.07 12.42 -6.24
N GLN A 621 34.22 13.08 -6.27
CA GLN A 621 34.38 14.42 -5.70
C GLN A 621 33.45 15.45 -6.35
N ALA A 622 33.32 15.43 -7.67
CA ALA A 622 32.45 16.34 -8.41
C ALA A 622 30.95 16.13 -8.07
N LEU A 623 30.54 14.88 -7.86
CA LEU A 623 29.14 14.54 -7.56
C LEU A 623 28.80 14.53 -6.06
N ARG A 624 29.81 14.49 -5.17
CA ARG A 624 29.65 14.42 -3.71
C ARG A 624 28.75 15.50 -3.11
N PRO A 625 28.79 16.78 -3.54
CA PRO A 625 27.95 17.83 -2.97
C PRO A 625 26.45 17.60 -3.15
N PHE A 626 26.07 16.74 -4.10
CA PHE A 626 24.69 16.54 -4.48
C PHE A 626 24.05 15.29 -3.86
N VAL A 627 24.84 14.45 -3.18
CA VAL A 627 24.32 13.27 -2.48
C VAL A 627 24.51 13.42 -0.98
N PRO A 628 23.67 12.78 -0.15
CA PRO A 628 23.88 12.76 1.30
C PRO A 628 25.28 12.26 1.65
N ALA A 629 25.87 12.78 2.73
CA ALA A 629 27.22 12.41 3.16
C ALA A 629 27.40 10.89 3.40
N THR A 630 26.30 10.19 3.70
CA THR A 630 26.23 8.74 3.90
C THR A 630 26.19 7.94 2.59
N ALA A 631 25.95 8.58 1.44
CA ALA A 631 25.81 7.93 0.14
C ALA A 631 27.03 8.19 -0.75
N GLU A 632 27.51 7.15 -1.43
CA GLU A 632 28.60 7.25 -2.40
C GLU A 632 28.03 7.56 -3.80
N PRO A 633 28.50 8.63 -4.50
CA PRO A 633 28.01 8.95 -5.85
C PRO A 633 28.26 7.85 -6.88
N VAL A 634 29.36 7.12 -6.73
CA VAL A 634 29.70 5.96 -7.56
C VAL A 634 30.08 4.81 -6.63
N ALA A 635 29.12 3.96 -6.25
CA ALA A 635 29.32 2.88 -5.29
C ALA A 635 30.03 1.68 -5.92
N HIS A 636 30.78 0.91 -5.11
CA HIS A 636 31.36 -0.37 -5.53
C HIS A 636 30.65 -1.49 -4.77
N LEU A 637 29.74 -2.19 -5.46
CA LEU A 637 28.83 -3.20 -4.89
C LEU A 637 28.98 -4.49 -5.70
N GLY A 638 29.21 -5.62 -5.03
CA GLY A 638 29.33 -6.92 -5.71
C GLY A 638 30.45 -7.00 -6.77
N GLY A 639 31.52 -6.21 -6.63
CA GLY A 639 32.61 -6.15 -7.63
C GLY A 639 32.32 -5.26 -8.85
N LEU A 640 31.17 -4.57 -8.87
CA LEU A 640 30.77 -3.67 -9.94
C LEU A 640 30.72 -2.23 -9.41
N TYR A 641 30.98 -1.28 -10.30
CA TYR A 641 30.80 0.15 -10.04
C TYR A 641 29.44 0.59 -10.55
N HIS A 642 28.67 1.25 -9.69
CA HIS A 642 27.32 1.73 -9.97
C HIS A 642 27.27 3.24 -9.80
N LEU A 643 26.60 3.95 -10.72
CA LEU A 643 26.10 5.28 -10.39
C LEU A 643 25.07 5.14 -9.26
N SER A 644 25.12 6.05 -8.29
CA SER A 644 24.22 6.02 -7.15
C SER A 644 22.76 6.05 -7.63
N GLU A 645 21.94 5.12 -7.15
CA GLU A 645 20.49 5.12 -7.37
C GLU A 645 19.79 6.34 -6.76
N ARG A 646 20.53 7.10 -5.95
CA ARG A 646 20.11 8.41 -5.47
C ARG A 646 20.05 9.42 -6.60
N PHE A 647 20.69 9.25 -7.75
CA PHE A 647 20.46 10.16 -8.87
C PHE A 647 19.26 9.69 -9.71
N ALA A 648 18.39 10.62 -10.09
CA ALA A 648 17.57 10.44 -11.28
C ALA A 648 18.46 10.78 -12.49
N LEU A 649 18.47 9.93 -13.52
CA LEU A 649 19.39 10.08 -14.64
C LEU A 649 18.65 10.61 -15.87
N GLN A 650 19.23 11.61 -16.53
CA GLN A 650 18.79 12.09 -17.84
C GLN A 650 19.99 12.20 -18.78
N SER A 651 19.85 11.69 -20.00
CA SER A 651 20.88 11.84 -21.04
C SER A 651 20.27 12.01 -22.41
N ASP A 652 20.88 12.87 -23.21
CA ASP A 652 20.59 13.05 -24.62
C ASP A 652 20.82 11.78 -25.45
N ALA A 653 21.94 11.09 -25.24
CA ALA A 653 22.27 9.83 -25.90
C ALA A 653 21.29 8.69 -25.52
N LEU A 654 20.92 8.55 -24.23
CA LEU A 654 19.89 7.58 -23.83
C LEU A 654 18.53 7.90 -24.45
N ALA A 655 18.14 9.18 -24.49
CA ALA A 655 16.89 9.60 -25.09
C ALA A 655 16.82 9.24 -26.58
N LEU A 656 17.94 9.42 -27.30
CA LEU A 656 18.04 9.08 -28.73
C LEU A 656 17.97 7.56 -28.96
N ARG A 657 18.59 6.75 -28.09
CA ARG A 657 18.62 5.27 -28.19
C ARG A 657 17.28 4.60 -27.83
N GLY A 658 16.53 5.17 -26.89
CA GLY A 658 15.42 4.49 -26.21
C GLY A 658 14.01 4.72 -26.75
N ALA A 659 13.78 5.73 -27.60
CA ALA A 659 12.43 6.18 -27.91
C ALA A 659 11.93 5.69 -29.29
N PRO A 660 10.94 4.77 -29.35
CA PRO A 660 10.16 4.58 -30.56
C PRO A 660 9.26 5.80 -30.73
N ALA A 661 9.65 6.71 -31.61
CA ALA A 661 8.84 7.89 -31.92
C ALA A 661 7.63 7.50 -32.77
N GLN A 662 6.43 7.96 -32.38
CA GLN A 662 5.19 7.56 -33.06
C GLN A 662 4.61 8.64 -33.97
N ASP A 663 4.99 9.91 -33.76
CA ASP A 663 4.50 11.04 -34.53
C ASP A 663 5.62 12.03 -34.93
N ALA A 664 5.30 12.92 -35.87
CA ALA A 664 6.24 13.91 -36.40
C ALA A 664 6.73 14.92 -35.34
N GLY A 665 5.95 15.19 -34.29
CA GLY A 665 6.32 16.07 -33.18
C GLY A 665 7.43 15.44 -32.34
N GLN A 666 7.24 14.19 -31.92
CA GLN A 666 8.21 13.41 -31.15
C GLN A 666 9.51 13.18 -31.94
N LEU A 667 9.38 12.82 -33.23
CA LEU A 667 10.52 12.64 -34.13
C LEU A 667 11.37 13.92 -34.20
N ARG A 668 10.72 15.08 -34.31
CA ARG A 668 11.41 16.39 -34.35
C ARG A 668 12.09 16.70 -33.02
N GLU A 669 11.41 16.50 -31.89
CA GLU A 669 11.99 16.77 -30.57
C GLU A 669 13.23 15.91 -30.31
N LEU A 670 13.17 14.61 -30.63
CA LEU A 670 14.30 13.71 -30.46
C LEU A 670 15.48 14.11 -31.36
N LEU A 671 15.20 14.44 -32.62
CA LEU A 671 16.23 14.87 -33.57
C LEU A 671 16.89 16.20 -33.15
N GLN A 672 16.14 17.12 -32.55
CA GLN A 672 16.69 18.37 -32.00
C GLN A 672 17.65 18.17 -30.83
N ARG A 673 17.61 17.01 -30.15
CA ARG A 673 18.57 16.67 -29.08
C ARG A 673 19.94 16.28 -29.65
N TYR A 674 20.02 15.90 -30.92
CA TYR A 674 21.28 15.62 -31.59
C TYR A 674 22.01 16.93 -31.93
N ALA A 675 22.93 17.34 -31.05
CA ALA A 675 23.72 18.56 -31.19
C ALA A 675 25.10 18.35 -31.83
N GLY A 676 25.39 17.13 -32.32
CA GLY A 676 26.65 16.74 -32.93
C GLY A 676 27.11 15.35 -32.49
N PRO A 677 28.32 14.94 -32.89
CA PRO A 677 28.85 13.60 -32.58
C PRO A 677 28.90 13.34 -31.09
N PHE A 678 28.75 12.08 -30.69
CA PHE A 678 28.93 11.65 -29.31
C PHE A 678 30.39 11.80 -28.85
N LEU A 679 30.59 12.54 -27.75
CA LEU A 679 31.89 12.80 -27.11
C LEU A 679 33.02 13.03 -28.12
N PRO A 680 32.98 14.12 -28.92
CA PRO A 680 33.93 14.35 -29.99
C PRO A 680 35.38 14.48 -29.48
N GLU A 681 35.59 14.79 -28.21
CA GLU A 681 36.91 14.87 -27.58
C GLU A 681 37.49 13.52 -27.12
N VAL A 682 36.74 12.42 -27.26
CA VAL A 682 37.13 11.08 -26.82
C VAL A 682 37.39 10.18 -28.04
N ASP A 683 38.57 9.57 -28.06
CA ASP A 683 39.07 8.72 -29.16
C ASP A 683 39.26 7.25 -28.72
N THR A 684 38.36 6.76 -27.87
CA THR A 684 38.33 5.35 -27.45
C THR A 684 37.40 4.54 -28.34
N ASP A 685 37.69 3.26 -28.50
CA ASP A 685 36.97 2.37 -29.45
C ASP A 685 35.47 2.30 -29.12
N TRP A 686 35.12 2.24 -27.83
CA TRP A 686 33.73 2.21 -27.40
C TRP A 686 32.99 3.52 -27.70
N ALA A 687 33.67 4.67 -27.58
CA ALA A 687 33.08 5.97 -27.86
C ALA A 687 32.90 6.16 -29.38
N ALA A 688 33.85 5.68 -30.19
CA ALA A 688 33.74 5.65 -31.64
C ALA A 688 32.56 4.77 -32.09
N GLN A 689 32.42 3.56 -31.52
CA GLN A 689 31.27 2.69 -31.79
C GLN A 689 29.95 3.37 -31.42
N MET A 690 29.86 3.93 -30.20
CA MET A 690 28.65 4.62 -29.72
C MET A 690 28.29 5.83 -30.59
N ARG A 691 29.30 6.57 -31.08
CA ARG A 691 29.12 7.66 -32.03
C ARG A 691 28.49 7.16 -33.33
N SER A 692 29.05 6.13 -33.96
CA SER A 692 28.47 5.54 -35.17
C SER A 692 27.03 5.04 -34.96
N GLU A 693 26.74 4.42 -33.82
CA GLU A 693 25.38 3.97 -33.47
C GLU A 693 24.40 5.15 -33.34
N LEU A 694 24.77 6.21 -32.63
CA LEU A 694 23.90 7.38 -32.41
C LEU A 694 23.75 8.24 -33.66
N ASP A 695 24.79 8.34 -34.49
CA ASP A 695 24.75 9.04 -35.78
C ASP A 695 23.77 8.32 -36.73
N ALA A 696 23.85 6.98 -36.82
CA ALA A 696 22.90 6.17 -37.58
C ALA A 696 21.47 6.31 -37.06
N GLN A 697 21.28 6.35 -35.73
CA GLN A 697 19.97 6.56 -35.12
C GLN A 697 19.40 7.96 -35.43
N ALA A 698 20.22 9.02 -35.37
CA ALA A 698 19.82 10.37 -35.75
C ALA A 698 19.45 10.46 -37.24
N GLN A 699 20.23 9.83 -38.11
CA GLN A 699 19.93 9.71 -39.55
C GLN A 699 18.59 9.01 -39.78
N ALA A 700 18.33 7.90 -39.08
CA ALA A 700 17.07 7.16 -39.18
C ALA A 700 15.87 8.00 -38.70
N LEU A 701 16.01 8.74 -37.60
CA LEU A 701 14.99 9.66 -37.09
C LEU A 701 14.69 10.80 -38.07
N ALA A 702 15.72 11.38 -38.69
CA ALA A 702 15.56 12.41 -39.71
C ALA A 702 14.81 11.89 -40.95
N MET A 703 15.13 10.67 -41.41
CA MET A 703 14.39 10.03 -42.50
C MET A 703 12.94 9.72 -42.13
N ALA A 704 12.69 9.23 -40.92
CA ALA A 704 11.33 8.95 -40.44
C ALA A 704 10.51 10.24 -40.33
N LEU A 705 11.12 11.32 -39.84
CA LEU A 705 10.50 12.65 -39.78
C LEU A 705 10.13 13.14 -41.18
N GLY A 706 11.06 13.04 -42.14
CA GLY A 706 10.82 13.39 -43.53
C GLY A 706 9.60 12.66 -44.10
N ARG A 707 9.56 11.34 -43.98
CA ARG A 707 8.43 10.52 -44.46
C ARG A 707 7.11 10.92 -43.83
N SER A 708 7.09 11.17 -42.52
CA SER A 708 5.86 11.56 -41.81
C SER A 708 5.29 12.92 -42.24
N LEU A 709 6.12 13.78 -42.85
CA LEU A 709 5.75 15.13 -43.27
C LEU A 709 5.47 15.22 -44.78
N GLU A 710 5.77 14.18 -45.56
CA GLU A 710 5.85 14.26 -47.01
C GLU A 710 4.53 14.65 -47.68
N ASP A 711 3.40 14.11 -47.19
CA ASP A 711 2.07 14.38 -47.75
C ASP A 711 1.46 15.70 -47.27
N GLY A 712 1.78 16.13 -46.04
CA GLY A 712 1.19 17.31 -45.42
C GLY A 712 2.00 18.59 -45.57
N ASN A 713 3.33 18.47 -45.60
CA ASN A 713 4.27 19.59 -45.70
C ASN A 713 5.58 19.14 -46.38
N PRO A 714 5.58 18.99 -47.71
CA PRO A 714 6.74 18.48 -48.46
C PRO A 714 7.99 19.36 -48.31
N LEU A 715 7.84 20.66 -48.06
CA LEU A 715 8.98 21.55 -47.80
C LEU A 715 9.65 21.22 -46.46
N ALA A 716 8.87 20.94 -45.42
CA ALA A 716 9.41 20.52 -44.13
C ALA A 716 10.02 19.10 -44.19
N ALA A 717 9.42 18.21 -45.00
CA ALA A 717 9.97 16.89 -45.28
C ALA A 717 11.37 16.98 -45.92
N ALA A 718 11.52 17.82 -46.95
CA ALA A 718 12.80 18.04 -47.62
C ALA A 718 13.90 18.52 -46.66
N ARG A 719 13.57 19.41 -45.71
CA ARG A 719 14.51 19.87 -44.68
C ARG A 719 14.94 18.76 -43.72
N ALA A 720 14.01 17.88 -43.33
CA ALA A 720 14.34 16.73 -42.49
C ALA A 720 15.26 15.74 -43.23
N TYR A 721 14.98 15.47 -44.51
CA TYR A 721 15.86 14.64 -45.33
C TYR A 721 17.25 15.27 -45.53
N LEU A 722 17.34 16.58 -45.76
CA LEU A 722 18.63 17.27 -45.82
C LEU A 722 19.41 17.20 -44.50
N GLN A 723 18.72 17.16 -43.36
CA GLN A 723 19.39 16.94 -42.08
C GLN A 723 20.02 15.54 -42.02
N ALA A 724 19.34 14.50 -42.51
CA ALA A 724 19.92 13.16 -42.63
C ALA A 724 21.15 13.14 -43.55
N ALA A 725 21.07 13.84 -44.69
CA ALA A 725 22.18 13.98 -45.63
C ALA A 725 23.36 14.78 -45.06
N THR A 726 23.11 15.76 -44.19
CA THR A 726 24.17 16.50 -43.50
C THR A 726 24.90 15.63 -42.47
N LEU A 727 24.18 14.72 -41.81
CA LEU A 727 24.77 13.77 -40.87
C LEU A 727 25.65 12.73 -41.58
N ASN A 728 25.21 12.27 -42.74
CA ASN A 728 25.95 11.33 -43.57
C ASN A 728 25.89 11.78 -45.04
N PRO A 729 26.90 12.53 -45.52
CA PRO A 729 26.95 13.03 -46.90
C PRO A 729 26.90 11.93 -47.96
N LEU A 730 27.34 10.71 -47.62
CA LEU A 730 27.29 9.54 -48.51
C LEU A 730 25.93 8.83 -48.52
N PHE A 731 24.93 9.33 -47.78
CA PHE A 731 23.61 8.72 -47.73
C PHE A 731 22.71 9.20 -48.87
N GLU A 732 22.95 8.66 -50.07
CA GLU A 732 22.24 9.02 -51.32
C GLU A 732 20.72 9.03 -51.20
N LEU A 733 20.14 8.05 -50.49
CA LEU A 733 18.68 7.97 -50.27
C LEU A 733 18.10 9.23 -49.60
N ALA A 734 18.84 9.91 -48.73
CA ALA A 734 18.38 11.15 -48.11
C ALA A 734 18.41 12.32 -49.10
N TRP A 735 19.43 12.39 -49.96
CA TRP A 735 19.52 13.40 -51.01
C TRP A 735 18.39 13.26 -52.02
N ASP A 736 18.12 12.03 -52.48
CA ASP A 736 17.03 11.73 -53.41
C ASP A 736 15.66 12.08 -52.80
N ALA A 737 15.41 11.66 -51.55
CA ALA A 737 14.17 11.95 -50.85
C ALA A 737 13.98 13.47 -50.65
N ALA A 738 15.06 14.22 -50.35
CA ALA A 738 15.00 15.67 -50.26
C ALA A 738 14.66 16.33 -51.61
N ALA A 739 15.28 15.89 -52.71
CA ALA A 739 15.00 16.41 -54.04
C ALA A 739 13.56 16.14 -54.48
N GLN A 740 13.07 14.91 -54.28
CA GLN A 740 11.69 14.53 -54.58
C GLN A 740 10.68 15.33 -53.75
N ALA A 741 10.95 15.54 -52.45
CA ALA A 741 10.09 16.35 -51.60
C ALA A 741 10.03 17.82 -52.06
N TYR A 742 11.15 18.41 -52.52
CA TYR A 742 11.11 19.75 -53.12
C TYR A 742 10.34 19.81 -54.44
N GLU A 743 10.41 18.77 -55.28
CA GLU A 743 9.60 18.68 -56.50
C GLU A 743 8.10 18.64 -56.18
N ARG A 744 7.70 17.81 -55.20
CA ARG A 744 6.30 17.77 -54.72
C ARG A 744 5.83 19.08 -54.11
N ALA A 745 6.74 19.84 -53.49
CA ALA A 745 6.46 21.18 -52.99
C ALA A 745 6.35 22.25 -54.09
N GLY A 746 6.53 21.90 -55.36
CA GLY A 746 6.53 22.87 -56.47
C GLY A 746 7.80 23.75 -56.51
N ALA A 747 8.92 23.28 -55.94
CA ALA A 747 10.18 24.01 -55.85
C ALA A 747 11.33 23.30 -56.62
N PRO A 748 11.22 23.12 -57.96
CA PRO A 748 12.17 22.33 -58.75
C PRO A 748 13.59 22.91 -58.77
N HIS A 749 13.75 24.22 -58.60
CA HIS A 749 15.06 24.87 -58.49
C HIS A 749 15.80 24.43 -57.21
N LEU A 750 15.09 24.21 -56.11
CA LEU A 750 15.68 23.67 -54.88
C LEU A 750 16.02 22.19 -55.04
N ALA A 751 15.18 21.40 -55.73
CA ALA A 751 15.49 20.00 -56.03
C ALA A 751 16.78 19.86 -56.87
N GLN A 752 16.93 20.70 -57.91
CA GLN A 752 18.17 20.74 -58.69
C GLN A 752 19.37 21.17 -57.85
N HIS A 753 19.19 22.15 -56.97
CA HIS A 753 20.26 22.57 -56.05
C HIS A 753 20.71 21.42 -55.13
N VAL A 754 19.76 20.65 -54.57
CA VAL A 754 20.05 19.48 -53.74
C VAL A 754 20.86 18.43 -54.50
N ARG A 755 20.48 18.10 -55.75
CA ARG A 755 21.25 17.17 -56.61
C ARG A 755 22.67 17.64 -56.87
N THR A 756 22.85 18.94 -57.13
CA THR A 756 24.19 19.53 -57.28
C THR A 756 25.00 19.42 -55.99
N GLN A 757 24.39 19.65 -54.82
CA GLN A 757 25.06 19.50 -53.52
C GLN A 757 25.44 18.04 -53.25
N GLN A 758 24.59 17.07 -53.59
CA GLN A 758 24.90 15.64 -53.51
C GLN A 758 26.13 15.29 -54.36
N ALA A 759 26.17 15.74 -55.62
CA ALA A 759 27.32 15.49 -56.50
C ALA A 759 28.62 16.09 -55.94
N LEU A 760 28.55 17.29 -55.35
CA LEU A 760 29.70 17.92 -54.69
C LEU A 760 30.14 17.15 -53.43
N ALA A 761 29.20 16.69 -52.61
CA ALA A 761 29.49 15.90 -51.42
C ALA A 761 30.15 14.56 -51.78
N LEU A 762 29.62 13.84 -52.77
CA LEU A 762 30.21 12.60 -53.27
C LEU A 762 31.62 12.82 -53.84
N GLN A 763 31.84 13.93 -54.56
CA GLN A 763 33.17 14.29 -55.05
C GLN A 763 34.15 14.58 -53.92
N GLN A 764 33.71 15.29 -52.88
CA GLN A 764 34.57 15.63 -51.73
C GLN A 764 34.96 14.40 -50.92
N GLU A 765 34.02 13.49 -50.68
CA GLU A 765 34.24 12.30 -49.83
C GLU A 765 34.90 11.13 -50.59
N LEU A 766 34.60 10.94 -51.88
CA LEU A 766 35.08 9.79 -52.68
C LEU A 766 36.13 10.16 -53.73
N GLY A 767 36.34 11.44 -54.04
CA GLY A 767 37.25 11.89 -55.10
C GLY A 767 36.78 11.58 -56.52
N LEU A 768 35.52 11.17 -56.72
CA LEU A 768 34.94 10.79 -58.02
C LEU A 768 34.33 12.00 -58.73
N TRP A 769 34.58 12.15 -60.04
CA TRP A 769 33.94 13.19 -60.86
C TRP A 769 32.57 12.74 -61.39
N PRO A 770 31.56 13.63 -61.48
CA PRO A 770 30.19 13.25 -61.86
C PRO A 770 30.01 12.64 -63.26
N ALA A 771 31.03 12.65 -64.11
CA ALA A 771 30.93 12.16 -65.49
C ALA A 771 31.01 10.62 -65.62
N GLU A 772 31.37 9.90 -64.54
CA GLU A 772 31.56 8.44 -64.56
C GLU A 772 30.40 7.64 -63.92
N VAL A 773 29.37 8.33 -63.40
CA VAL A 773 28.18 7.71 -62.79
C VAL A 773 26.95 8.12 -63.61
N ASN A 774 26.64 7.34 -64.65
CA ASN A 774 25.38 7.43 -65.39
C ASN A 774 24.68 6.08 -65.36
#